data_AF-A0A1D2NAW6-F1
#
_entry.id   AF-A0A1D2NAW6-F1
#
_cell.length_a   1.000
_cell.length_b   1.000
_cell.length_c   1.000
_cell.angle_alpha   90.00
_cell.angle_beta   90.00
_cell.angle_gamma   90.00
#
_symmetry.space_group_name_H-M   'P 1'
#
loop_
_entity.id
_entity.type
_entity.pdbx_description
1 polymer ?
#
loop_
_entity_poly.entity_id
_entity_poly.type
_entity_poly.pdbx_seq_one_letter_code
_entity_poly.pdbx_strand_id
1 'polypeptide(L)'
;MASTSRSSSGAGEPFPSSSVKDDGSEDKSLEAASSTSSVTVEQLKQRMEQESIEFAFLKPICALILQDPSEQHLSTFENAIKTVGKVPVHLSEYVTFPFAIHLKLIRKYKESQRISIFKALSKLLQASNLQSSFEMFKNVFEKLHIALLVKIDSMEVNKQISDEELDCVVKCIHGLTASSLGYHMDTICEPDNVKVFGFSIFILLQLLGPDIVKRVRLKTLEVLENEVSLCEGKPNRSQVLFNFLPGIISALRKICLPSAGTSVKSIILKSLHLMGTTINVCLEFQSSGDINKADGVLSQIVELLSADFVLNDDPEYRKAYFDFCRQLATDKEKLPKCSKTVTSILLRMKDDDESAISGASDEVLDSLGVGEELKFEDLSNLLLSAADRLKSGNDTGCILALKEAASVLSSRKLSFIEFQTFLPLVFQFVNEMVWKYRNTITVDNTKKSDPVFSASCRICCNLALAADIDEIMYEFTSVLSEMQNNPHSISYTTGVIVTFNNVLTVVTKSKPSSLSEFEAANIAEIYLCLVDMQSTEVTLQTIASEIPAVQSAAEIRRTYLLEGLGILGSAYPNNVIPIVLYPLIEHAGSQNSEAVNEAAELALNTISSPVKLDEFLKQNFDFIVSEVSVRMLNLILYPNCPNALVFLADYFDFSNEAFSGFIDQVFERCSDEFGGGNVEHIYVKIYYALIRSISRHFKMQETCTPDTNLIAKKSLQDRLLDYQKSVGIQIPSETKSSEDETQAENGNDEDLEECPQENEDQNEVEEPLDPVRVLVLKISHRVLNFLPNNERSIRLTTMDCLILGVEILKTHENSVLPLAHTIWQNLVPRFDEKDYVVVRKSFELLHSLCKSCGTFLKKRTIDEAFPRLSSLLLMLAKEGELIKNKNRQYYTYTQAYKLQLTVLQGMGDLLAAIDVQEFELDKIVSGCILYLKPNQHKNLQEAATKLLESVAQGKHCRTVWMKLVANGLKTVPAIPPHSSFTPIPPAYLNI
;
A
#
# COMPACT_ATOMS: atom_id res chain seq x y z
N MET A 1 -8.98 59.34 36.55
CA MET A 1 -9.69 60.45 37.23
C MET A 1 -10.53 59.84 38.34
N ALA A 2 -10.36 60.39 39.55
CA ALA A 2 -11.05 60.25 40.85
C ALA A 2 -12.12 59.12 41.03
N SER A 3 -12.18 58.36 42.13
CA SER A 3 -12.21 58.84 43.52
C SER A 3 -12.29 57.69 44.55
N THR A 4 -11.72 57.94 45.75
CA THR A 4 -12.15 57.54 47.12
C THR A 4 -12.35 56.05 47.46
N SER A 5 -11.53 55.40 48.30
CA SER A 5 -11.18 55.57 49.74
C SER A 5 -12.04 54.73 50.72
N ARG A 6 -11.31 54.14 51.68
CA ARG A 6 -11.70 53.71 53.05
C ARG A 6 -12.37 52.35 53.28
N SER A 7 -11.51 51.44 53.79
CA SER A 7 -11.51 50.85 55.14
C SER A 7 -12.52 49.79 55.57
N SER A 8 -11.96 48.87 56.39
CA SER A 8 -12.58 48.06 57.45
C SER A 8 -13.26 46.76 57.00
N SER A 9 -13.20 45.63 57.71
CA SER A 9 -12.38 45.13 58.82
C SER A 9 -12.96 43.75 59.17
N GLY A 10 -12.09 42.76 59.44
CA GLY A 10 -12.46 41.49 60.09
C GLY A 10 -13.13 40.46 59.16
N ALA A 11 -13.03 39.16 59.37
CA ALA A 11 -12.28 38.34 60.32
C ALA A 11 -12.39 36.88 59.82
N GLY A 12 -11.41 36.05 60.13
CA GLY A 12 -11.41 34.60 59.92
C GLY A 12 -9.99 34.12 60.21
N GLU A 13 -9.70 33.21 61.13
CA GLU A 13 -10.49 32.13 61.71
C GLU A 13 -9.93 31.76 63.09
N PRO A 14 -10.69 31.01 63.90
CA PRO A 14 -10.22 30.36 65.11
C PRO A 14 -9.62 28.96 64.84
N PHE A 15 -8.65 28.60 65.68
CA PHE A 15 -8.24 27.23 66.04
C PHE A 15 -9.33 26.54 66.91
N PRO A 16 -9.17 25.26 67.31
CA PRO A 16 -9.25 24.03 66.51
C PRO A 16 -10.18 23.03 67.24
N SER A 17 -10.04 21.73 66.94
CA SER A 17 -10.16 20.58 67.86
C SER A 17 -11.19 19.53 67.49
N SER A 18 -10.69 18.29 67.54
CA SER A 18 -11.38 17.05 67.93
C SER A 18 -12.50 16.58 67.00
N SER A 19 -12.70 15.30 66.74
CA SER A 19 -12.07 14.06 67.21
C SER A 19 -12.74 12.93 66.42
N VAL A 20 -11.98 11.88 66.17
CA VAL A 20 -12.48 10.54 65.84
C VAL A 20 -13.40 10.03 66.96
N LYS A 21 -14.40 9.20 66.58
CA LYS A 21 -15.03 8.04 67.29
C LYS A 21 -16.51 7.98 66.93
N ASP A 22 -17.21 6.87 66.72
CA ASP A 22 -17.04 5.41 66.83
C ASP A 22 -17.83 4.83 65.61
N ASP A 23 -18.02 3.55 65.29
CA ASP A 23 -18.18 2.36 66.12
C ASP A 23 -18.32 1.10 65.23
N GLY A 24 -17.97 -0.05 65.81
CA GLY A 24 -18.56 -1.38 65.56
C GLY A 24 -18.25 -2.09 64.23
N SER A 25 -17.32 -3.05 64.15
CA SER A 25 -17.28 -4.40 64.75
C SER A 25 -18.18 -5.44 64.06
N GLU A 26 -17.54 -6.41 63.41
CA GLU A 26 -17.87 -7.86 63.37
C GLU A 26 -16.66 -8.55 62.70
N ASP A 27 -15.61 -8.94 63.42
CA ASP A 27 -15.46 -10.03 64.40
C ASP A 27 -15.33 -11.43 63.75
N LYS A 28 -14.09 -11.93 63.85
CA LYS A 28 -13.64 -13.33 63.99
C LYS A 28 -13.65 -14.28 62.78
N SER A 29 -12.42 -14.57 62.36
CA SER A 29 -11.88 -15.92 62.57
C SER A 29 -10.37 -15.84 62.90
N LEU A 30 -10.07 -16.35 64.09
CA LEU A 30 -8.79 -16.40 64.80
C LEU A 30 -7.92 -17.58 64.34
N GLU A 31 -6.62 -17.42 64.62
CA GLU A 31 -5.62 -18.45 64.91
C GLU A 31 -4.97 -19.22 63.73
N ALA A 32 -3.75 -18.78 63.38
CA ALA A 32 -2.61 -19.69 63.39
C ALA A 32 -1.28 -18.94 63.62
N ALA A 33 -0.56 -19.43 64.63
CA ALA A 33 0.90 -19.44 64.74
C ALA A 33 1.66 -18.12 64.97
N SER A 34 1.81 -17.82 66.26
CA SER A 34 3.03 -17.32 66.86
C SER A 34 4.31 -17.92 66.24
N SER A 35 5.14 -17.09 65.62
CA SER A 35 6.60 -17.26 65.61
C SER A 35 7.27 -16.21 64.74
N THR A 36 7.84 -15.16 65.34
CA THR A 36 9.04 -14.53 64.77
C THR A 36 9.86 -13.87 65.87
N SER A 37 10.75 -14.71 66.41
CA SER A 37 12.09 -14.41 66.92
C SER A 37 12.27 -13.10 67.71
N SER A 38 12.29 -13.26 69.03
CA SER A 38 13.31 -12.59 69.84
C SER A 38 14.64 -12.70 69.09
N VAL A 39 15.15 -11.59 68.55
CA VAL A 39 16.46 -11.59 67.92
C VAL A 39 17.44 -11.97 69.02
N THR A 40 17.90 -13.22 69.00
CA THR A 40 18.82 -13.71 70.03
C THR A 40 20.10 -12.89 69.95
N VAL A 41 20.82 -12.77 71.06
CA VAL A 41 22.14 -12.12 71.09
C VAL A 41 23.06 -12.72 70.01
N GLU A 42 22.85 -13.98 69.63
CA GLU A 42 23.50 -14.64 68.49
C GLU A 42 23.02 -14.16 67.10
N GLN A 43 21.75 -13.82 66.90
CA GLN A 43 21.27 -13.21 65.64
C GLN A 43 21.68 -11.73 65.51
N LEU A 44 21.76 -10.99 66.62
CA LEU A 44 22.37 -9.65 66.66
C LEU A 44 23.88 -9.74 66.46
N LYS A 45 24.57 -10.72 67.04
CA LYS A 45 25.98 -11.00 66.74
C LYS A 45 26.18 -11.42 65.30
N GLN A 46 25.36 -12.31 64.75
CA GLN A 46 25.44 -12.73 63.35
C GLN A 46 25.13 -11.58 62.39
N ARG A 47 24.17 -10.69 62.71
CA ARG A 47 23.96 -9.44 61.97
C ARG A 47 25.14 -8.50 62.10
N MET A 48 25.65 -8.23 63.31
CA MET A 48 26.83 -7.38 63.51
C MET A 48 28.11 -7.98 62.88
N GLU A 49 28.24 -9.31 62.86
CA GLU A 49 29.31 -10.05 62.19
C GLU A 49 29.14 -9.99 60.68
N GLN A 50 27.94 -10.22 60.13
CA GLN A 50 27.64 -10.05 58.70
C GLN A 50 27.85 -8.60 58.25
N GLU A 51 27.38 -7.62 59.01
CA GLU A 51 27.60 -6.18 58.77
C GLU A 51 29.09 -5.83 58.87
N SER A 52 29.82 -6.42 59.82
CA SER A 52 31.28 -6.28 59.92
C SER A 52 32.01 -6.98 58.76
N ILE A 53 31.49 -8.10 58.24
CA ILE A 53 32.07 -8.87 57.13
C ILE A 53 31.83 -8.12 55.82
N GLU A 54 30.61 -7.66 55.57
CA GLU A 54 30.25 -6.85 54.40
C GLU A 54 31.01 -5.52 54.40
N PHE A 55 31.13 -4.86 55.55
CA PHE A 55 31.95 -3.66 55.69
C PHE A 55 33.43 -3.98 55.48
N ALA A 56 33.98 -5.03 56.08
CA ALA A 56 35.37 -5.44 55.88
C ALA A 56 35.67 -5.83 54.42
N PHE A 57 34.68 -6.38 53.71
CA PHE A 57 34.76 -6.78 52.32
C PHE A 57 34.68 -5.59 51.36
N LEU A 58 33.74 -4.66 51.57
CA LEU A 58 33.53 -3.50 50.70
C LEU A 58 34.52 -2.37 50.96
N LYS A 59 34.97 -2.16 52.21
CA LYS A 59 35.91 -1.11 52.61
C LYS A 59 37.19 -1.02 51.75
N PRO A 60 37.97 -2.10 51.54
CA PRO A 60 39.18 -2.01 50.71
C PRO A 60 38.86 -1.67 49.25
N ILE A 61 37.72 -2.14 48.72
CA ILE A 61 37.29 -1.88 47.35
C ILE A 61 36.83 -0.42 47.19
N CYS A 62 36.06 0.10 48.15
CA CYS A 62 35.66 1.51 48.19
C CYS A 62 36.88 2.45 48.30
N ALA A 63 37.91 2.05 49.06
CA ALA A 63 39.16 2.80 49.15
C ALA A 63 39.94 2.83 47.82
N LEU A 64 39.95 1.72 47.07
CA LEU A 64 40.55 1.64 45.74
C LEU A 64 39.83 2.53 44.73
N ILE A 65 38.49 2.50 44.71
CA ILE A 65 37.69 3.36 43.83
C ILE A 65 37.96 4.83 44.14
N LEU A 66 37.93 5.19 45.43
CA LEU A 66 38.16 6.56 45.90
C LEU A 66 39.51 7.13 45.45
N GLN A 67 40.54 6.29 45.36
CA GLN A 67 41.87 6.67 44.88
C GLN A 67 41.94 6.72 43.34
N ASP A 68 41.45 5.68 42.67
CA ASP A 68 41.49 5.56 41.21
C ASP A 68 40.31 4.72 40.67
N PRO A 69 39.33 5.33 39.96
CA PRO A 69 38.20 4.63 39.36
C PRO A 69 38.60 3.95 38.04
N SER A 70 39.62 3.09 38.07
CA SER A 70 40.04 2.29 36.92
C SER A 70 38.98 1.24 36.55
N GLU A 71 38.94 0.82 35.29
CA GLU A 71 37.98 -0.19 34.82
C GLU A 71 38.10 -1.52 35.60
N GLN A 72 39.31 -1.87 36.03
CA GLN A 72 39.58 -3.06 36.85
C GLN A 72 38.99 -2.93 38.26
N HIS A 73 39.18 -1.77 38.91
CA HIS A 73 38.63 -1.53 40.24
C HIS A 73 37.10 -1.48 40.23
N LEU A 74 36.51 -0.85 39.20
CA LEU A 74 35.06 -0.76 39.02
C LEU A 74 34.42 -2.13 38.73
N SER A 75 35.07 -2.97 37.91
CA SER A 75 34.60 -4.34 37.67
C SER A 75 34.68 -5.22 38.92
N THR A 76 35.75 -5.05 39.71
CA THR A 76 35.90 -5.73 41.01
C THR A 76 34.78 -5.32 41.97
N PHE A 77 34.43 -4.03 41.99
CA PHE A 77 33.32 -3.51 42.76
C PHE A 77 31.95 -4.03 42.31
N GLU A 78 31.68 -4.10 41.01
CA GLU A 78 30.43 -4.68 40.51
C GLU A 78 30.24 -6.13 40.96
N ASN A 79 31.31 -6.94 40.92
CA ASN A 79 31.28 -8.32 41.40
C ASN A 79 31.09 -8.38 42.92
N ALA A 80 31.70 -7.47 43.66
CA ALA A 80 31.52 -7.36 45.10
C ALA A 80 30.07 -7.00 45.47
N ILE A 81 29.45 -6.03 44.79
CA ILE A 81 28.03 -5.67 45.00
C ILE A 81 27.10 -6.82 44.63
N LYS A 82 27.37 -7.56 43.54
CA LYS A 82 26.60 -8.77 43.22
C LYS A 82 26.69 -9.85 44.30
N THR A 83 27.85 -9.96 44.94
CA THR A 83 28.09 -10.96 46.01
C THR A 83 27.38 -10.57 47.31
N VAL A 84 27.37 -9.27 47.63
CA VAL A 84 26.68 -8.73 48.83
C VAL A 84 25.15 -8.70 48.63
N GLY A 85 24.67 -8.53 47.40
CA GLY A 85 23.23 -8.49 47.11
C GLY A 85 22.60 -7.16 47.51
N LYS A 86 22.05 -7.07 48.72
CA LYS A 86 21.39 -5.85 49.23
C LYS A 86 22.29 -5.17 50.27
N VAL A 87 22.72 -3.95 49.98
CA VAL A 87 23.60 -3.18 50.87
C VAL A 87 22.81 -2.71 52.09
N PRO A 88 23.30 -2.94 53.33
CA PRO A 88 22.66 -2.45 54.54
C PRO A 88 22.56 -0.93 54.58
N VAL A 89 21.44 -0.41 55.10
CA VAL A 89 21.12 1.03 55.11
C VAL A 89 22.22 1.89 55.75
N HIS A 90 22.87 1.40 56.82
CA HIS A 90 23.93 2.13 57.52
C HIS A 90 25.26 2.17 56.74
N LEU A 91 25.47 1.27 55.77
CA LEU A 91 26.62 1.26 54.86
C LEU A 91 26.33 1.99 53.55
N SER A 92 25.06 2.24 53.20
CA SER A 92 24.66 2.87 51.94
C SER A 92 25.40 4.20 51.69
N GLU A 93 25.52 5.07 52.69
CA GLU A 93 26.26 6.34 52.56
C GLU A 93 27.76 6.12 52.35
N TYR A 94 28.36 5.21 53.11
CA TYR A 94 29.77 4.89 53.03
C TYR A 94 30.16 4.36 51.64
N VAL A 95 29.37 3.42 51.11
CA VAL A 95 29.63 2.78 49.81
C VAL A 95 29.32 3.73 48.64
N THR A 96 28.38 4.66 48.81
CA THR A 96 28.03 5.67 47.81
C THR A 96 29.02 6.84 47.77
N PHE A 97 29.71 7.12 48.89
CA PHE A 97 30.62 8.26 49.02
C PHE A 97 31.73 8.35 47.95
N PRO A 98 32.47 7.26 47.61
CA PRO A 98 33.45 7.30 46.53
C PRO A 98 32.84 7.76 45.19
N PHE A 99 31.66 7.23 44.83
CA PHE A 99 30.97 7.62 43.61
C PHE A 99 30.48 9.06 43.66
N ALA A 100 30.00 9.55 44.81
CA ALA A 100 29.62 10.94 44.99
C ALA A 100 30.78 11.91 44.74
N ILE A 101 32.03 11.51 45.04
CA ILE A 101 33.24 12.28 44.72
C ILE A 101 33.53 12.23 43.22
N HIS A 102 33.51 11.05 42.60
CA HIS A 102 33.79 10.92 41.17
C HIS A 102 32.73 11.58 40.28
N LEU A 103 31.46 11.61 40.73
CA LEU A 103 30.39 12.36 40.05
C LEU A 103 30.68 13.87 40.00
N LYS A 104 31.31 14.45 41.04
CA LYS A 104 31.76 15.86 41.01
C LYS A 104 32.85 16.11 39.97
N LEU A 105 33.64 15.09 39.66
CA LEU A 105 34.75 15.14 38.71
C LEU A 105 34.39 14.52 37.35
N ILE A 106 33.13 14.13 37.12
CA ILE A 106 32.74 13.24 36.02
C ILE A 106 33.18 13.75 34.65
N ARG A 107 33.09 15.08 34.44
CA ARG A 107 33.47 15.76 33.19
C ARG A 107 34.98 15.76 32.90
N LYS A 108 35.83 15.41 33.88
CA LYS A 108 37.29 15.30 33.70
C LYS A 108 37.74 13.93 33.18
N TYR A 109 36.90 12.90 33.33
CA TYR A 109 37.22 11.55 32.88
C TYR A 109 36.96 11.37 31.39
N LYS A 110 37.69 10.44 30.77
CA LYS A 110 37.44 9.98 29.40
C LYS A 110 36.11 9.23 29.33
N GLU A 111 35.52 9.17 28.14
CA GLU A 111 34.21 8.53 27.93
C GLU A 111 34.14 7.08 28.43
N SER A 112 35.14 6.24 28.13
CA SER A 112 35.16 4.83 28.59
C SER A 112 35.15 4.71 30.12
N GLN A 113 35.85 5.63 30.80
CA GLN A 113 35.88 5.70 32.25
C GLN A 113 34.55 6.20 32.82
N ARG A 114 33.92 7.22 32.22
CA ARG A 114 32.59 7.70 32.64
C ARG A 114 31.55 6.59 32.53
N ILE A 115 31.51 5.87 31.41
CA ILE A 115 30.62 4.72 31.20
C ILE A 115 30.83 3.66 32.29
N SER A 116 32.08 3.31 32.59
CA SER A 116 32.41 2.32 33.63
C SER A 116 31.98 2.78 35.04
N ILE A 117 32.16 4.06 35.36
CA ILE A 117 31.71 4.65 36.63
C ILE A 117 30.18 4.57 36.75
N PHE A 118 29.44 4.94 35.69
CA PHE A 118 27.97 4.87 35.70
C PHE A 118 27.45 3.43 35.74
N LYS A 119 28.11 2.47 35.08
CA LYS A 119 27.72 1.04 35.16
C LYS A 119 27.83 0.51 36.59
N ALA A 120 28.96 0.75 37.25
CA ALA A 120 29.19 0.36 38.64
C ALA A 120 28.21 1.08 39.60
N LEU A 121 27.98 2.38 39.40
CA LEU A 121 27.04 3.17 40.20
C LEU A 121 25.59 2.69 40.02
N SER A 122 25.17 2.35 38.79
CA SER A 122 23.83 1.82 38.55
C SER A 122 23.58 0.52 39.32
N LYS A 123 24.59 -0.36 39.40
CA LYS A 123 24.52 -1.59 40.20
C LYS A 123 24.45 -1.31 41.69
N LEU A 124 25.22 -0.34 42.18
CA LEU A 124 25.12 0.10 43.58
C LEU A 124 23.72 0.63 43.91
N LEU A 125 23.17 1.54 43.10
CA LEU A 125 21.88 2.19 43.36
C LEU A 125 20.67 1.23 43.28
N GLN A 126 20.81 0.11 42.57
CA GLN A 126 19.83 -0.99 42.57
C GLN A 126 19.93 -1.86 43.83
N ALA A 127 21.12 -1.93 44.43
CA ALA A 127 21.42 -2.76 45.60
C ALA A 127 21.29 -2.00 46.94
N SER A 128 21.36 -0.67 46.93
CA SER A 128 21.31 0.20 48.11
C SER A 128 20.08 1.11 48.11
N ASN A 129 19.62 1.49 49.31
CA ASN A 129 18.68 2.59 49.49
C ASN A 129 19.30 3.68 50.37
N LEU A 130 19.16 4.95 49.96
CA LEU A 130 19.70 6.12 50.66
C LEU A 130 18.66 6.70 51.63
N GLN A 131 17.96 5.85 52.38
CA GLN A 131 16.87 6.27 53.26
C GLN A 131 17.35 7.21 54.38
N SER A 132 18.55 7.00 54.92
CA SER A 132 19.04 7.72 56.11
C SER A 132 19.61 9.12 55.85
N SER A 133 19.90 9.49 54.60
CA SER A 133 20.54 10.79 54.28
C SER A 133 19.97 11.44 53.03
N PHE A 134 19.14 12.45 53.26
CA PHE A 134 18.60 13.31 52.22
C PHE A 134 19.72 14.07 51.47
N GLU A 135 20.76 14.54 52.16
CA GLU A 135 21.84 15.31 51.54
C GLU A 135 22.66 14.46 50.56
N MET A 136 22.95 13.19 50.92
CA MET A 136 23.62 12.26 50.01
C MET A 136 22.73 11.93 48.80
N PHE A 137 21.44 11.67 49.04
CA PHE A 137 20.46 11.45 47.99
C PHE A 137 20.41 12.64 47.02
N LYS A 138 20.19 13.86 47.54
CA LYS A 138 20.09 15.10 46.78
C LYS A 138 21.34 15.37 45.96
N ASN A 139 22.52 15.24 46.57
CA ASN A 139 23.79 15.42 45.87
C ASN A 139 23.96 14.41 44.72
N VAL A 140 23.71 13.12 44.93
CA VAL A 140 23.80 12.12 43.84
C VAL A 140 22.75 12.39 42.76
N PHE A 141 21.52 12.68 43.15
CA PHE A 141 20.39 12.96 42.25
C PHE A 141 20.68 14.16 41.33
N GLU A 142 21.11 15.29 41.89
CA GLU A 142 21.47 16.49 41.11
C GLU A 142 22.67 16.23 40.19
N LYS A 143 23.72 15.53 40.67
CA LYS A 143 24.91 15.29 39.87
C LYS A 143 24.65 14.35 38.70
N LEU A 144 23.75 13.37 38.84
CA LEU A 144 23.32 12.54 37.72
C LEU A 144 22.60 13.35 36.64
N HIS A 145 21.71 14.27 37.02
CA HIS A 145 21.05 15.16 36.06
C HIS A 145 22.01 16.17 35.43
N ILE A 146 22.96 16.72 36.19
CA ILE A 146 24.01 17.62 35.67
C ILE A 146 24.96 16.90 34.70
N ALA A 147 25.13 15.58 34.83
CA ALA A 147 25.93 14.80 33.89
C ALA A 147 25.31 14.76 32.49
N LEU A 148 23.98 14.95 32.37
CA LEU A 148 23.27 14.99 31.10
C LEU A 148 23.37 16.36 30.39
N LEU A 149 23.87 17.41 31.05
CA LEU A 149 23.84 18.79 30.53
C LEU A 149 25.10 19.18 29.73
N VAL A 150 24.95 20.08 28.75
CA VAL A 150 26.08 20.66 27.98
C VAL A 150 27.07 21.38 28.92
N LYS A 151 26.55 22.24 29.79
CA LYS A 151 27.31 22.98 30.82
C LYS A 151 26.60 22.85 32.17
N ILE A 152 27.32 23.04 33.27
CA ILE A 152 26.75 22.92 34.62
C ILE A 152 25.56 23.89 34.79
N ASP A 153 25.64 25.08 34.19
CA ASP A 153 24.59 26.11 34.26
C ASP A 153 23.62 26.08 33.06
N SER A 154 23.74 25.09 32.18
CA SER A 154 22.86 24.96 31.01
C SER A 154 21.56 24.24 31.39
N MET A 155 20.48 24.56 30.68
CA MET A 155 19.21 23.84 30.76
C MET A 155 19.03 22.88 29.58
N GLU A 156 20.07 22.66 28.78
CA GLU A 156 20.02 21.84 27.56
C GLU A 156 20.79 20.52 27.74
N VAL A 157 20.14 19.42 27.35
CA VAL A 157 20.76 18.10 27.29
C VAL A 157 21.89 18.07 26.26
N ASN A 158 23.02 17.49 26.64
CA ASN A 158 24.19 17.37 25.78
C ASN A 158 24.00 16.25 24.75
N LYS A 159 23.65 16.66 23.52
CA LYS A 159 23.51 15.75 22.36
C LYS A 159 24.82 15.10 21.89
N GLN A 160 25.98 15.47 22.45
CA GLN A 160 27.28 14.87 22.12
C GLN A 160 27.62 13.66 23.02
N ILE A 161 26.81 13.36 24.03
CA ILE A 161 26.97 12.16 24.85
C ILE A 161 26.60 10.93 24.01
N SER A 162 27.40 9.87 24.08
CA SER A 162 27.10 8.63 23.37
C SER A 162 25.85 7.92 23.91
N ASP A 163 25.18 7.16 23.04
CA ASP A 163 23.98 6.39 23.41
C ASP A 163 24.22 5.36 24.51
N GLU A 164 25.47 4.93 24.71
CA GLU A 164 25.84 4.01 25.80
C GLU A 164 26.01 4.75 27.12
N GLU A 165 26.63 5.94 27.12
CA GLU A 165 26.75 6.78 28.31
C GLU A 165 25.36 7.28 28.76
N LEU A 166 24.51 7.75 27.84
CA LEU A 166 23.13 8.17 28.15
C LEU A 166 22.33 7.03 28.81
N ASP A 167 22.40 5.81 28.27
CA ASP A 167 21.71 4.65 28.84
C ASP A 167 22.19 4.32 30.25
N CYS A 168 23.50 4.42 30.52
CA CYS A 168 24.04 4.17 31.85
C CYS A 168 23.62 5.25 32.87
N VAL A 169 23.60 6.53 32.48
CA VAL A 169 23.17 7.63 33.36
C VAL A 169 21.69 7.50 33.69
N VAL A 170 20.83 7.26 32.70
CA VAL A 170 19.38 7.09 32.93
C VAL A 170 19.10 5.85 33.78
N LYS A 171 19.88 4.76 33.63
CA LYS A 171 19.82 3.59 34.54
C LYS A 171 20.23 3.91 35.98
N CYS A 172 21.17 4.83 36.19
CA CYS A 172 21.50 5.32 37.54
C CYS A 172 20.31 6.10 38.13
N ILE A 173 19.72 7.02 37.37
CA ILE A 173 18.55 7.81 37.80
C ILE A 173 17.37 6.87 38.12
N HIS A 174 17.09 5.89 37.26
CA HIS A 174 16.07 4.88 37.51
C HIS A 174 16.33 4.07 38.78
N GLY A 175 17.57 3.61 39.00
CA GLY A 175 17.94 2.91 40.22
C GLY A 175 17.70 3.75 41.48
N LEU A 176 18.14 5.01 41.45
CA LEU A 176 18.01 5.94 42.57
C LEU A 176 16.54 6.32 42.86
N THR A 177 15.74 6.55 41.82
CA THR A 177 14.32 6.87 41.95
C THR A 177 13.52 5.70 42.49
N ALA A 178 13.73 4.50 41.94
CA ALA A 178 13.05 3.30 42.40
C ALA A 178 13.43 2.90 43.84
N SER A 179 14.69 3.09 44.26
CA SER A 179 15.16 2.63 45.57
C SER A 179 15.01 3.65 46.70
N SER A 180 15.09 4.95 46.39
CA SER A 180 15.34 5.98 47.41
C SER A 180 14.41 7.20 47.34
N LEU A 181 13.87 7.56 46.17
CA LEU A 181 13.07 8.79 46.01
C LEU A 181 11.82 8.79 46.92
N GLY A 182 11.12 7.66 47.02
CA GLY A 182 9.88 7.56 47.81
C GLY A 182 10.04 7.92 49.30
N TYR A 183 11.22 7.72 49.90
CA TYR A 183 11.50 8.10 51.29
C TYR A 183 11.68 9.61 51.48
N HIS A 184 12.06 10.31 50.41
CA HIS A 184 12.42 11.74 50.44
C HIS A 184 11.41 12.63 49.73
N MET A 185 10.36 12.08 49.13
CA MET A 185 9.38 12.85 48.33
C MET A 185 8.72 13.99 49.10
N ASP A 186 8.43 13.82 50.39
CA ASP A 186 7.84 14.90 51.19
C ASP A 186 8.83 16.06 51.38
N THR A 187 10.09 15.76 51.68
CA THR A 187 11.18 16.76 51.79
C THR A 187 11.51 17.42 50.45
N ILE A 188 11.35 16.69 49.34
CA ILE A 188 11.53 17.23 47.98
C ILE A 188 10.41 18.20 47.61
N CYS A 189 9.18 17.94 48.06
CA CYS A 189 8.03 18.81 47.81
C CYS A 189 8.04 20.09 48.66
N GLU A 190 8.95 20.22 49.63
CA GLU A 190 9.13 21.45 50.39
C GLU A 190 9.61 22.61 49.48
N PRO A 191 9.24 23.87 49.78
CA PRO A 191 9.55 25.03 48.94
C PRO A 191 11.04 25.22 48.62
N ASP A 192 11.91 24.82 49.55
CA ASP A 192 13.36 24.96 49.43
C ASP A 192 13.98 23.92 48.46
N ASN A 193 13.29 22.78 48.25
CA ASN A 193 13.79 21.65 47.48
C ASN A 193 13.00 21.36 46.20
N VAL A 194 11.80 21.92 46.02
CA VAL A 194 10.91 21.66 44.87
C VAL A 194 11.57 21.90 43.50
N LYS A 195 12.56 22.80 43.45
CA LYS A 195 13.35 23.07 42.23
C LYS A 195 14.13 21.85 41.74
N VAL A 196 14.55 20.96 42.65
CA VAL A 196 15.28 19.72 42.34
C VAL A 196 14.36 18.77 41.57
N PHE A 197 13.11 18.66 42.00
CA PHE A 197 12.09 17.84 41.34
C PHE A 197 11.71 18.39 39.97
N GLY A 198 11.43 19.70 39.89
CA GLY A 198 11.13 20.36 38.62
C GLY A 198 12.28 20.26 37.61
N PHE A 199 13.53 20.36 38.08
CA PHE A 199 14.72 20.15 37.26
C PHE A 199 14.82 18.72 36.72
N SER A 200 14.52 17.70 37.54
CA SER A 200 14.46 16.30 37.09
C SER A 200 13.48 16.11 35.94
N ILE A 201 12.22 16.46 36.16
CA ILE A 201 11.14 16.32 35.18
C ILE A 201 11.52 17.03 33.87
N PHE A 202 12.02 18.26 33.97
CA PHE A 202 12.38 19.06 32.80
C PHE A 202 13.49 18.41 31.95
N ILE A 203 14.55 17.89 32.58
CA ILE A 203 15.65 17.23 31.86
C ILE A 203 15.23 15.88 31.29
N LEU A 204 14.44 15.09 32.03
CA LEU A 204 13.93 13.80 31.55
C LEU A 204 12.99 13.98 30.35
N LEU A 205 12.13 15.02 30.33
CA LEU A 205 11.26 15.30 29.18
C LEU A 205 12.07 15.65 27.91
N GLN A 206 13.24 16.29 28.01
CA GLN A 206 14.10 16.55 26.85
C GLN A 206 14.70 15.27 26.26
N LEU A 207 14.96 14.25 27.09
CA LEU A 207 15.46 12.94 26.64
C LEU A 207 14.42 12.13 25.86
N LEU A 208 13.17 12.58 25.78
CA LEU A 208 12.13 11.94 25.00
C LEU A 208 12.10 12.38 23.52
N GLY A 209 13.01 13.27 23.11
CA GLY A 209 13.12 13.76 21.73
C GLY A 209 13.38 12.67 20.69
N PRO A 210 13.07 12.93 19.40
CA PRO A 210 13.22 11.94 18.32
C PRO A 210 14.68 11.53 18.07
N ASP A 211 15.63 12.42 18.36
CA ASP A 211 17.07 12.19 18.16
C ASP A 211 17.68 11.18 19.14
N ILE A 212 16.94 10.76 20.17
CA ILE A 212 17.41 9.86 21.24
C ILE A 212 17.03 8.41 20.93
N VAL A 213 17.93 7.46 21.19
CA VAL A 213 17.68 6.03 20.97
C VAL A 213 16.49 5.48 21.78
N LYS A 214 15.73 4.56 21.17
CA LYS A 214 14.51 3.95 21.72
C LYS A 214 14.68 3.44 23.17
N ARG A 215 15.78 2.74 23.47
CA ARG A 215 16.03 2.13 24.79
C ARG A 215 16.11 3.18 25.91
N VAL A 216 16.75 4.32 25.63
CA VAL A 216 16.90 5.43 26.58
C VAL A 216 15.54 6.09 26.78
N ARG A 217 14.82 6.40 25.69
CA ARG A 217 13.46 7.00 25.76
C ARG A 217 12.49 6.16 26.59
N LEU A 218 12.48 4.83 26.39
CA LEU A 218 11.62 3.93 27.17
C LEU A 218 11.98 3.88 28.66
N LYS A 219 13.28 3.88 28.98
CA LYS A 219 13.73 3.91 30.38
C LYS A 219 13.44 5.27 31.03
N THR A 220 13.60 6.37 30.30
CA THR A 220 13.22 7.72 30.76
C THR A 220 11.73 7.82 31.07
N LEU A 221 10.84 7.24 30.24
CA LEU A 221 9.41 7.17 30.52
C LEU A 221 9.11 6.39 31.81
N GLU A 222 9.82 5.28 32.07
CA GLU A 222 9.69 4.53 33.33
C GLU A 222 10.12 5.35 34.56
N VAL A 223 11.17 6.17 34.42
CA VAL A 223 11.59 7.08 35.51
C VAL A 223 10.51 8.11 35.80
N LEU A 224 9.97 8.77 34.76
CA LEU A 224 8.91 9.76 34.93
C LEU A 224 7.63 9.15 35.52
N GLU A 225 7.28 7.94 35.11
CA GLU A 225 6.15 7.20 35.67
C GLU A 225 6.33 6.90 37.16
N ASN A 226 7.54 6.48 37.57
CA ASN A 226 7.87 6.31 38.98
C ASN A 226 7.75 7.63 39.76
N GLU A 227 8.27 8.75 39.21
CA GLU A 227 8.15 10.08 39.84
C GLU A 227 6.70 10.53 40.00
N VAL A 228 5.85 10.29 38.99
CA VAL A 228 4.42 10.63 39.01
C VAL A 228 3.64 9.75 39.99
N SER A 229 3.87 8.44 39.99
CA SER A 229 3.17 7.48 40.87
C SER A 229 3.39 7.78 42.36
N LEU A 230 4.54 8.34 42.74
CA LEU A 230 4.84 8.72 44.12
C LEU A 230 4.03 9.93 44.61
N CYS A 231 3.35 10.65 43.72
CA CYS A 231 2.48 11.76 44.04
C CYS A 231 1.01 11.33 44.27
N GLU A 232 0.64 10.11 43.88
CA GLU A 232 -0.71 9.55 43.99
C GLU A 232 -1.18 9.44 45.45
N GLY A 233 -2.45 9.74 45.71
CA GLY A 233 -3.09 9.66 47.02
C GLY A 233 -2.61 10.70 48.05
N LYS A 234 -1.84 11.72 47.63
CA LYS A 234 -1.25 12.75 48.51
C LYS A 234 -1.49 14.17 47.93
N PRO A 235 -2.35 15.00 48.55
CA PRO A 235 -2.76 16.29 47.96
C PRO A 235 -1.60 17.28 47.83
N ASN A 236 -0.67 17.32 48.80
CA ASN A 236 0.49 18.21 48.74
C ASN A 236 1.45 17.87 47.58
N ARG A 237 1.64 16.57 47.29
CA ARG A 237 2.50 16.11 46.20
C ARG A 237 1.83 16.32 44.85
N SER A 238 0.53 16.03 44.78
CA SER A 238 -0.32 16.29 43.61
C SER A 238 -0.35 17.78 43.25
N GLN A 239 -0.40 18.69 44.24
CA GLN A 239 -0.27 20.13 44.03
C GLN A 239 1.06 20.53 43.39
N VAL A 240 2.17 19.95 43.86
CA VAL A 240 3.50 20.23 43.33
C VAL A 240 3.61 19.72 41.88
N LEU A 241 3.14 18.49 41.62
CA LEU A 241 3.12 17.92 40.27
C LEU A 241 2.24 18.74 39.31
N PHE A 242 1.11 19.23 39.80
CA PHE A 242 0.18 20.06 39.04
C PHE A 242 0.85 21.31 38.44
N ASN A 243 1.80 21.92 39.17
CA ASN A 243 2.56 23.09 38.67
C ASN A 243 3.44 22.76 37.45
N PHE A 244 3.80 21.49 37.24
CA PHE A 244 4.60 21.01 36.12
C PHE A 244 3.77 20.39 34.99
N LEU A 245 2.47 20.19 35.22
CA LEU A 245 1.53 19.55 34.28
C LEU A 245 1.56 20.17 32.86
N PRO A 246 1.56 21.51 32.66
CA PRO A 246 1.62 22.09 31.32
C PRO A 246 2.88 21.72 30.54
N GLY A 247 4.03 21.60 31.23
CA GLY A 247 5.30 21.22 30.63
C GLY A 247 5.31 19.75 30.22
N ILE A 248 4.80 18.87 31.08
CA ILE A 248 4.67 17.42 30.82
C ILE A 248 3.75 17.19 29.61
N ILE A 249 2.54 17.77 29.63
CA ILE A 249 1.57 17.65 28.53
C ILE A 249 2.16 18.16 27.21
N SER A 250 2.82 19.32 27.22
CA SER A 250 3.42 19.91 26.01
C SER A 250 4.52 19.04 25.41
N ALA A 251 5.36 18.41 26.25
CA ALA A 251 6.41 17.51 25.79
C ALA A 251 5.85 16.19 25.25
N LEU A 252 4.92 15.56 25.97
CA LEU A 252 4.31 14.29 25.54
C LEU A 252 3.47 14.46 24.28
N ARG A 253 2.73 15.57 24.14
CA ARG A 253 1.99 15.92 22.92
C ARG A 253 2.87 15.87 21.68
N LYS A 254 4.09 16.42 21.75
CA LYS A 254 5.03 16.43 20.61
C LYS A 254 5.43 15.03 20.18
N ILE A 255 5.47 14.08 21.10
CA ILE A 255 5.82 12.67 20.83
C ILE A 255 4.64 11.94 20.17
N CYS A 256 3.41 12.26 20.57
CA CYS A 256 2.21 11.61 20.08
C CYS A 256 1.74 12.15 18.70
N LEU A 257 2.27 13.28 18.21
CA LEU A 257 1.92 13.88 16.91
C LEU A 257 2.77 13.33 15.74
N PRO A 258 2.21 13.14 14.52
CA PRO A 258 2.91 12.60 13.35
C PRO A 258 4.08 13.45 12.85
N SER A 259 4.09 14.74 13.18
CA SER A 259 5.15 15.68 12.78
C SER A 259 6.48 15.43 13.52
N ALA A 260 6.50 14.59 14.56
CA ALA A 260 7.70 14.08 15.19
C ALA A 260 8.09 12.74 14.55
N GLY A 261 8.90 12.80 13.49
CA GLY A 261 9.24 11.66 12.62
C GLY A 261 9.50 10.33 13.35
N THR A 262 9.04 9.22 12.74
CA THR A 262 9.36 7.82 13.10
C THR A 262 9.44 7.52 14.61
N SER A 263 8.57 8.12 15.44
CA SER A 263 8.49 7.73 16.85
C SER A 263 7.96 6.30 16.94
N VAL A 264 8.71 5.42 17.61
CA VAL A 264 8.42 3.98 17.66
C VAL A 264 7.15 3.73 18.47
N LYS A 265 6.24 2.88 17.97
CA LYS A 265 4.96 2.46 18.59
C LYS A 265 4.99 2.38 20.12
N SER A 266 5.94 1.64 20.69
CA SER A 266 6.06 1.44 22.15
C SER A 266 6.26 2.74 22.96
N ILE A 267 6.86 3.77 22.36
CA ILE A 267 7.09 5.07 23.00
C ILE A 267 5.79 5.86 23.05
N ILE A 268 5.02 5.85 21.95
CA ILE A 268 3.72 6.51 21.85
C ILE A 268 2.75 5.90 22.87
N LEU A 269 2.68 4.57 22.94
CA LEU A 269 1.83 3.87 23.91
C LEU A 269 2.18 4.24 25.36
N LYS A 270 3.46 4.19 25.73
CA LYS A 270 3.90 4.59 27.09
C LYS A 270 3.69 6.08 27.37
N SER A 271 3.79 6.94 26.36
CA SER A 271 3.58 8.39 26.50
C SER A 271 2.10 8.72 26.73
N LEU A 272 1.18 8.03 26.04
CA LEU A 272 -0.27 8.15 26.30
C LEU A 272 -0.62 7.67 27.70
N HIS A 273 -0.04 6.55 28.14
CA HIS A 273 -0.23 6.05 29.50
C HIS A 273 0.26 7.06 30.56
N LEU A 274 1.51 7.54 30.44
CA LEU A 274 2.08 8.52 31.36
C LEU A 274 1.25 9.82 31.40
N MET A 275 0.72 10.26 30.25
CA MET A 275 -0.12 11.44 30.18
C MET A 275 -1.44 11.23 30.95
N GLY A 276 -2.11 10.09 30.77
CA GLY A 276 -3.32 9.74 31.51
C GLY A 276 -3.09 9.64 33.03
N THR A 277 -2.04 8.94 33.46
CA THR A 277 -1.71 8.80 34.89
C THR A 277 -1.36 10.13 35.54
N THR A 278 -0.57 10.98 34.87
CA THR A 278 -0.22 12.31 35.39
C THR A 278 -1.46 13.19 35.60
N ILE A 279 -2.42 13.14 34.68
CA ILE A 279 -3.67 13.90 34.80
C ILE A 279 -4.48 13.39 35.98
N ASN A 280 -4.65 12.07 36.12
CA ASN A 280 -5.41 11.49 37.22
C ASN A 280 -4.86 11.89 38.60
N VAL A 281 -3.54 11.78 38.79
CA VAL A 281 -2.88 12.22 40.03
C VAL A 281 -3.08 13.73 40.26
N CYS A 282 -3.00 14.54 39.21
CA CYS A 282 -3.23 15.99 39.32
C CYS A 282 -4.69 16.35 39.66
N LEU A 283 -5.68 15.55 39.25
CA LEU A 283 -7.10 15.77 39.53
C LEU A 283 -7.50 15.47 40.99
N GLU A 284 -6.62 14.85 41.77
CA GLU A 284 -6.78 14.70 43.23
C GLU A 284 -6.57 16.02 43.97
N PHE A 285 -5.93 17.01 43.33
CA PHE A 285 -5.67 18.33 43.89
C PHE A 285 -6.81 19.33 43.61
N GLN A 286 -7.19 20.11 44.63
CA GLN A 286 -8.31 21.06 44.55
C GLN A 286 -7.82 22.49 44.25
N SER A 287 -7.69 22.86 42.96
CA SER A 287 -7.60 24.26 42.52
C SER A 287 -8.29 24.51 41.17
N SER A 288 -9.44 25.20 41.18
CA SER A 288 -10.29 25.35 39.98
C SER A 288 -9.68 26.21 38.86
N GLY A 289 -8.74 27.11 39.16
CA GLY A 289 -8.22 28.07 38.18
C GLY A 289 -7.30 27.47 37.11
N ASP A 290 -6.37 26.61 37.51
CA ASP A 290 -5.39 26.06 36.58
C ASP A 290 -5.88 24.76 35.91
N ILE A 291 -6.81 24.03 36.55
CA ILE A 291 -7.50 22.88 35.95
C ILE A 291 -8.23 23.32 34.66
N ASN A 292 -8.84 24.51 34.63
CA ASN A 292 -9.52 25.04 33.45
C ASN A 292 -8.57 25.30 32.25
N LYS A 293 -7.31 25.67 32.51
CA LYS A 293 -6.30 25.83 31.45
C LYS A 293 -5.85 24.47 30.93
N ALA A 294 -5.64 23.52 31.84
CA ALA A 294 -5.31 22.15 31.49
C ALA A 294 -6.44 21.49 30.68
N ASP A 295 -7.71 21.67 31.07
CA ASP A 295 -8.90 21.20 30.36
C ASP A 295 -8.96 21.72 28.91
N GLY A 296 -8.67 23.01 28.69
CA GLY A 296 -8.61 23.58 27.34
C GLY A 296 -7.49 22.97 26.48
N VAL A 297 -6.30 22.77 27.06
CA VAL A 297 -5.16 22.16 26.34
C VAL A 297 -5.41 20.67 26.06
N LEU A 298 -5.98 19.94 27.01
CA LEU A 298 -6.33 18.53 26.86
C LEU A 298 -7.40 18.31 25.80
N SER A 299 -8.44 19.15 25.79
CA SER A 299 -9.45 19.11 24.72
C SER A 299 -8.82 19.26 23.34
N GLN A 300 -7.89 20.21 23.15
CA GLN A 300 -7.20 20.39 21.87
C GLN A 300 -6.30 19.19 21.52
N ILE A 301 -5.66 18.57 22.51
CA ILE A 301 -4.81 17.39 22.29
C ILE A 301 -5.64 16.19 21.88
N VAL A 302 -6.74 15.93 22.59
CA VAL A 302 -7.68 14.84 22.29
C VAL A 302 -8.23 15.01 20.87
N GLU A 303 -8.64 16.23 20.50
CA GLU A 303 -9.14 16.55 19.16
C GLU A 303 -8.05 16.32 18.08
N LEU A 304 -6.82 16.78 18.30
CA LEU A 304 -5.72 16.55 17.37
C LEU A 304 -5.37 15.07 17.19
N LEU A 305 -5.27 14.32 18.30
CA LEU A 305 -4.96 12.90 18.26
C LEU A 305 -6.09 12.07 17.62
N SER A 306 -7.33 12.57 17.64
CA SER A 306 -8.47 11.88 17.00
C SER A 306 -8.32 11.80 15.48
N ALA A 307 -7.74 12.82 14.84
CA ALA A 307 -7.44 12.81 13.41
C ALA A 307 -6.40 11.74 13.06
N ASP A 308 -5.37 11.60 13.91
CA ASP A 308 -4.28 10.64 13.72
C ASP A 308 -4.71 9.20 14.02
N PHE A 309 -5.66 9.02 14.95
CA PHE A 309 -6.32 7.75 15.22
C PHE A 309 -7.09 7.22 14.01
N VAL A 310 -7.88 8.07 13.35
CA VAL A 310 -8.68 7.69 12.16
C VAL A 310 -7.79 7.21 11.01
N LEU A 311 -6.56 7.74 10.92
CA LEU A 311 -5.58 7.37 9.90
C LEU A 311 -4.72 6.14 10.27
N ASN A 312 -4.81 5.63 11.50
CA ASN A 312 -3.95 4.57 12.00
C ASN A 312 -4.74 3.28 12.32
N ASP A 313 -4.45 2.21 11.59
CA ASP A 313 -5.14 0.91 11.72
C ASP A 313 -4.59 0.00 12.82
N ASP A 314 -3.60 0.43 13.60
CA ASP A 314 -3.00 -0.42 14.64
C ASP A 314 -3.93 -0.62 15.86
N PRO A 315 -4.36 -1.85 16.17
CA PRO A 315 -5.34 -2.12 17.23
C PRO A 315 -4.83 -1.80 18.65
N GLU A 316 -3.52 -1.91 18.91
CA GLU A 316 -2.95 -1.60 20.23
C GLU A 316 -2.89 -0.08 20.45
N TYR A 317 -2.58 0.68 19.41
CA TYR A 317 -2.67 2.15 19.46
C TYR A 317 -4.11 2.59 19.67
N ARG A 318 -5.05 1.96 18.95
CA ARG A 318 -6.47 2.27 19.10
C ARG A 318 -6.98 1.99 20.51
N LYS A 319 -6.63 0.83 21.08
CA LYS A 319 -6.97 0.48 22.46
C LYS A 319 -6.35 1.43 23.48
N ALA A 320 -5.07 1.76 23.36
CA ALA A 320 -4.41 2.67 24.31
C ALA A 320 -4.96 4.10 24.25
N TYR A 321 -5.29 4.60 23.06
CA TYR A 321 -5.98 5.89 22.92
C TYR A 321 -7.39 5.85 23.50
N PHE A 322 -8.10 4.74 23.32
CA PHE A 322 -9.40 4.53 23.93
C PHE A 322 -9.32 4.49 25.47
N ASP A 323 -8.37 3.74 26.04
CA ASP A 323 -8.16 3.68 27.49
C ASP A 323 -7.80 5.06 28.05
N PHE A 324 -6.99 5.86 27.32
CA PHE A 324 -6.71 7.25 27.64
C PHE A 324 -7.98 8.13 27.63
N CYS A 325 -8.83 8.00 26.60
CA CYS A 325 -10.11 8.72 26.53
C CYS A 325 -11.06 8.30 27.65
N ARG A 326 -11.13 7.00 27.96
CA ARG A 326 -11.92 6.46 29.08
C ARG A 326 -11.49 7.06 30.42
N GLN A 327 -10.19 7.16 30.68
CA GLN A 327 -9.66 7.78 31.89
C GLN A 327 -10.02 9.28 31.99
N LEU A 328 -10.07 9.99 30.87
CA LEU A 328 -10.50 11.39 30.85
C LEU A 328 -12.02 11.55 31.03
N ALA A 329 -12.80 10.54 30.65
CA ALA A 329 -14.26 10.53 30.74
C ALA A 329 -14.78 10.31 32.17
N THR A 330 -14.00 9.65 33.05
CA THR A 330 -14.46 9.24 34.39
C THR A 330 -14.67 10.38 35.39
N ASP A 331 -14.17 11.60 35.14
CA ASP A 331 -14.21 12.71 36.11
C ASP A 331 -14.77 14.02 35.48
N LYS A 332 -15.98 13.91 34.91
CA LYS A 332 -16.66 14.94 34.09
C LYS A 332 -16.80 16.31 34.72
N GLU A 333 -16.96 16.37 36.04
CA GLU A 333 -17.18 17.63 36.76
C GLU A 333 -15.94 18.52 36.77
N LYS A 334 -14.75 17.92 36.64
CA LYS A 334 -13.46 18.63 36.70
C LYS A 334 -12.92 19.03 35.31
N LEU A 335 -13.25 18.26 34.26
CA LEU A 335 -12.76 18.47 32.89
C LEU A 335 -13.90 18.59 31.87
N PRO A 336 -14.75 19.64 31.94
CA PRO A 336 -15.96 19.73 31.14
C PRO A 336 -15.71 19.90 29.63
N LYS A 337 -14.65 20.61 29.20
CA LYS A 337 -14.36 20.77 27.76
C LYS A 337 -13.80 19.48 27.18
N CYS A 338 -12.85 18.87 27.88
CA CYS A 338 -12.25 17.60 27.48
C CYS A 338 -13.29 16.48 27.46
N SER A 339 -14.15 16.39 28.49
CA SER A 339 -15.23 15.40 28.54
C SER A 339 -16.20 15.52 27.36
N LYS A 340 -16.59 16.74 26.96
CA LYS A 340 -17.42 16.96 25.75
C LYS A 340 -16.72 16.49 24.49
N THR A 341 -15.44 16.81 24.32
CA THR A 341 -14.64 16.40 23.17
C THR A 341 -14.46 14.88 23.11
N VAL A 342 -14.10 14.25 24.23
CA VAL A 342 -14.01 12.79 24.38
C VAL A 342 -15.34 12.13 24.07
N THR A 343 -16.44 12.63 24.62
CA THR A 343 -17.80 12.11 24.33
C THR A 343 -18.11 12.18 22.84
N SER A 344 -17.83 13.32 22.19
CA SER A 344 -18.05 13.47 20.74
C SER A 344 -17.21 12.48 19.93
N ILE A 345 -15.98 12.18 20.35
CA ILE A 345 -15.10 11.22 19.69
C ILE A 345 -15.56 9.78 19.94
N LEU A 346 -15.95 9.44 21.16
CA LEU A 346 -16.47 8.11 21.49
C LEU A 346 -17.78 7.80 20.76
N LEU A 347 -18.69 8.78 20.63
CA LEU A 347 -19.88 8.65 19.78
C LEU A 347 -19.51 8.43 18.30
N ARG A 348 -18.49 9.14 17.79
CA ARG A 348 -17.96 8.95 16.42
C ARG A 348 -17.27 7.58 16.21
N MET A 349 -16.88 6.89 17.29
CA MET A 349 -16.16 5.60 17.26
C MET A 349 -17.09 4.37 17.36
N LYS A 350 -18.36 4.55 17.72
CA LYS A 350 -19.33 3.46 17.94
C LYS A 350 -19.59 2.59 16.68
N ASP A 351 -19.31 3.11 15.49
CA ASP A 351 -19.60 2.47 14.19
C ASP A 351 -18.42 1.68 13.56
N ASP A 352 -17.25 1.58 14.20
CA ASP A 352 -16.16 0.74 13.68
C ASP A 352 -16.41 -0.75 14.07
N ASP A 353 -17.21 -1.43 13.23
CA ASP A 353 -17.77 -2.80 13.42
C ASP A 353 -16.76 -3.94 13.67
N GLU A 354 -15.44 -3.69 13.56
CA GLU A 354 -14.42 -4.75 13.60
C GLU A 354 -13.53 -4.78 14.86
N SER A 355 -13.80 -3.97 15.90
CA SER A 355 -12.94 -3.97 17.10
C SER A 355 -13.69 -4.10 18.42
N ALA A 356 -13.03 -4.73 19.40
CA ALA A 356 -13.46 -4.87 20.81
C ALA A 356 -13.70 -3.53 21.56
N ILE A 357 -13.74 -2.43 20.83
CA ILE A 357 -13.89 -1.05 21.29
C ILE A 357 -15.36 -0.64 21.33
N SER A 358 -16.25 -1.25 20.52
CA SER A 358 -17.69 -0.92 20.50
C SER A 358 -18.36 -1.17 21.86
N GLY A 359 -18.15 -2.36 22.45
CA GLY A 359 -18.71 -2.71 23.76
C GLY A 359 -18.15 -1.87 24.92
N ALA A 360 -16.89 -1.43 24.84
CA ALA A 360 -16.31 -0.55 25.85
C ALA A 360 -16.77 0.91 25.67
N SER A 361 -17.05 1.34 24.43
CA SER A 361 -17.59 2.66 24.11
C SER A 361 -18.99 2.81 24.66
N ASP A 362 -19.84 1.78 24.54
CA ASP A 362 -21.20 1.78 25.07
C ASP A 362 -21.23 1.89 26.61
N GLU A 363 -20.40 1.12 27.33
CA GLU A 363 -20.29 1.20 28.80
C GLU A 363 -19.87 2.61 29.26
N VAL A 364 -18.96 3.26 28.51
CA VAL A 364 -18.49 4.62 28.80
C VAL A 364 -19.55 5.66 28.43
N LEU A 365 -20.21 5.55 27.29
CA LEU A 365 -21.28 6.46 26.86
C LEU A 365 -22.51 6.42 27.78
N ASP A 366 -22.85 5.23 28.28
CA ASP A 366 -23.89 5.03 29.29
C ASP A 366 -23.50 5.69 30.62
N SER A 367 -22.25 5.54 31.06
CA SER A 367 -21.71 6.25 32.24
C SER A 367 -21.67 7.77 32.03
N LEU A 368 -21.57 8.22 30.78
CA LEU A 368 -21.60 9.63 30.40
C LEU A 368 -23.05 10.16 30.20
N GLY A 369 -24.11 9.35 30.23
CA GLY A 369 -25.50 9.84 30.14
C GLY A 369 -25.82 10.68 28.89
N VAL A 370 -25.17 10.40 27.76
CA VAL A 370 -25.29 11.19 26.52
C VAL A 370 -26.38 10.60 25.64
N GLY A 371 -27.57 11.20 25.72
CA GLY A 371 -28.72 10.92 24.86
C GLY A 371 -29.39 12.22 24.41
N GLU A 372 -28.64 13.15 23.82
CA GLU A 372 -29.27 14.28 23.12
C GLU A 372 -29.55 13.89 21.67
N GLU A 373 -30.83 13.79 21.31
CA GLU A 373 -31.32 13.54 19.95
C GLU A 373 -30.88 14.67 19.00
N LEU A 374 -29.96 14.37 18.07
CA LEU A 374 -29.57 15.27 16.98
C LEU A 374 -30.77 15.55 16.04
N LYS A 375 -30.99 16.81 15.67
CA LYS A 375 -32.14 17.22 14.83
C LYS A 375 -31.84 17.00 13.34
N PHE A 376 -32.89 16.90 12.50
CA PHE A 376 -32.74 16.73 11.03
C PHE A 376 -31.97 17.89 10.37
N GLU A 377 -32.12 19.11 10.90
CA GLU A 377 -31.40 20.30 10.44
C GLU A 377 -29.88 20.13 10.59
N ASP A 378 -29.43 19.42 11.63
CA ASP A 378 -28.01 19.12 11.86
C ASP A 378 -27.47 18.13 10.82
N LEU A 379 -28.28 17.17 10.37
CA LEU A 379 -27.93 16.20 9.33
C LEU A 379 -27.61 16.87 7.99
N SER A 380 -28.45 17.82 7.57
CA SER A 380 -28.24 18.56 6.31
C SER A 380 -26.99 19.44 6.39
N ASN A 381 -26.78 20.10 7.53
CA ASN A 381 -25.59 20.92 7.78
C ASN A 381 -24.30 20.10 7.78
N LEU A 382 -24.33 18.87 8.34
CA LEU A 382 -23.19 17.96 8.33
C LEU A 382 -22.79 17.57 6.91
N LEU A 383 -23.75 17.25 6.05
CA LEU A 383 -23.45 16.86 4.66
C LEU A 383 -22.94 18.06 3.83
N LEU A 384 -23.51 19.24 4.03
CA LEU A 384 -23.01 20.48 3.42
C LEU A 384 -21.58 20.80 3.89
N SER A 385 -21.31 20.66 5.19
CA SER A 385 -19.97 20.83 5.75
C SER A 385 -19.00 19.78 5.20
N ALA A 386 -19.43 18.53 5.03
CA ALA A 386 -18.63 17.48 4.41
C ALA A 386 -18.26 17.84 2.97
N ALA A 387 -19.20 18.38 2.18
CA ALA A 387 -18.95 18.84 0.82
C ALA A 387 -17.93 19.99 0.76
N ASP A 388 -18.04 20.99 1.65
CA ASP A 388 -17.09 22.10 1.73
C ASP A 388 -15.68 21.64 2.13
N ARG A 389 -15.60 20.69 3.07
CA ARG A 389 -14.34 20.09 3.52
C ARG A 389 -13.70 19.25 2.41
N LEU A 390 -14.52 18.52 1.65
CA LEU A 390 -14.08 17.77 0.48
C LEU A 390 -13.45 18.70 -0.58
N LYS A 391 -14.10 19.84 -0.85
CA LYS A 391 -13.63 20.87 -1.80
C LYS A 391 -12.35 21.56 -1.36
N SER A 392 -12.17 21.76 -0.05
CA SER A 392 -10.96 22.36 0.53
C SER A 392 -9.78 21.39 0.73
N GLY A 393 -9.96 20.09 0.41
CA GLY A 393 -8.92 19.07 0.58
C GLY A 393 -8.73 18.60 2.03
N ASN A 394 -9.67 18.93 2.93
CA ASN A 394 -9.67 18.44 4.31
C ASN A 394 -10.43 17.11 4.40
N ASP A 395 -9.79 16.05 3.90
CA ASP A 395 -10.39 14.71 3.80
C ASP A 395 -10.75 14.16 5.19
N THR A 396 -9.90 14.38 6.20
CA THR A 396 -10.17 14.00 7.59
C THR A 396 -11.44 14.68 8.13
N GLY A 397 -11.56 16.00 7.93
CA GLY A 397 -12.75 16.73 8.34
C GLY A 397 -14.01 16.29 7.58
N CYS A 398 -13.87 15.91 6.31
CA CYS A 398 -14.95 15.35 5.50
C CYS A 398 -15.40 13.99 6.07
N ILE A 399 -14.48 13.05 6.30
CA ILE A 399 -14.77 11.73 6.89
C ILE A 399 -15.48 11.85 8.22
N LEU A 400 -15.03 12.74 9.09
CA LEU A 400 -15.65 12.96 10.39
C LEU A 400 -17.11 13.42 10.26
N ALA A 401 -17.38 14.39 9.36
CA ALA A 401 -18.74 14.86 9.12
C ALA A 401 -19.64 13.77 8.51
N LEU A 402 -19.09 12.92 7.62
CA LEU A 402 -19.83 11.80 7.03
C LEU A 402 -20.15 10.70 8.04
N LYS A 403 -19.20 10.33 8.90
CA LYS A 403 -19.43 9.35 9.98
C LYS A 403 -20.49 9.86 10.97
N GLU A 404 -20.44 11.15 11.32
CA GLU A 404 -21.44 11.79 12.18
C GLU A 404 -22.83 11.73 11.52
N ALA A 405 -22.96 12.10 10.25
CA ALA A 405 -24.22 11.98 9.51
C ALA A 405 -24.72 10.51 9.43
N ALA A 406 -23.82 9.54 9.23
CA ALA A 406 -24.17 8.12 9.21
C ALA A 406 -24.73 7.63 10.55
N SER A 407 -24.18 8.08 11.68
CA SER A 407 -24.66 7.73 13.03
C SER A 407 -26.06 8.29 13.35
N VAL A 408 -26.38 9.47 12.81
CA VAL A 408 -27.72 10.05 12.94
C VAL A 408 -28.73 9.21 12.14
N LEU A 409 -28.36 8.81 10.92
CA LEU A 409 -29.22 7.95 10.07
C LEU A 409 -29.45 6.55 10.65
N SER A 410 -28.50 6.00 11.42
CA SER A 410 -28.66 4.68 12.05
C SER A 410 -29.53 4.73 13.31
N SER A 411 -29.53 5.87 14.02
CA SER A 411 -30.29 6.04 15.27
C SER A 411 -31.73 6.53 15.08
N ARG A 412 -32.08 7.08 13.92
CA ARG A 412 -33.38 7.71 13.67
C ARG A 412 -33.95 7.39 12.29
N LYS A 413 -35.25 7.07 12.23
CA LYS A 413 -36.01 6.98 10.97
C LYS A 413 -36.37 8.37 10.44
N LEU A 414 -36.23 8.56 9.13
CA LEU A 414 -36.62 9.77 8.43
C LEU A 414 -38.09 9.66 7.99
N SER A 415 -38.82 10.78 8.04
CA SER A 415 -40.10 10.89 7.33
C SER A 415 -39.88 10.99 5.81
N PHE A 416 -40.89 10.67 5.01
CA PHE A 416 -40.81 10.78 3.54
C PHE A 416 -40.36 12.17 3.06
N ILE A 417 -40.87 13.24 3.70
CA ILE A 417 -40.52 14.63 3.35
C ILE A 417 -39.06 14.95 3.68
N GLU A 418 -38.59 14.48 4.84
CA GLU A 418 -37.18 14.62 5.25
C GLU A 418 -36.26 13.85 4.30
N PHE A 419 -36.64 12.62 3.93
CA PHE A 419 -35.92 11.81 2.95
C PHE A 419 -35.84 12.53 1.59
N GLN A 420 -36.96 12.99 1.05
CA GLN A 420 -37.01 13.71 -0.22
C GLN A 420 -36.18 15.00 -0.21
N THR A 421 -36.11 15.70 0.92
CA THR A 421 -35.30 16.91 1.07
C THR A 421 -33.81 16.60 1.17
N PHE A 422 -33.44 15.50 1.84
CA PHE A 422 -32.05 15.12 2.07
C PHE A 422 -31.40 14.46 0.85
N LEU A 423 -32.18 13.72 0.06
CA LEU A 423 -31.70 12.89 -1.04
C LEU A 423 -30.90 13.67 -2.12
N PRO A 424 -31.33 14.86 -2.59
CA PRO A 424 -30.53 15.67 -3.53
C PRO A 424 -29.16 16.11 -2.98
N LEU A 425 -29.06 16.36 -1.66
CA LEU A 425 -27.79 16.71 -1.02
C LEU A 425 -26.81 15.53 -1.07
N VAL A 426 -27.31 14.30 -0.84
CA VAL A 426 -26.53 13.07 -0.97
C VAL A 426 -26.05 12.90 -2.41
N PHE A 427 -26.93 13.06 -3.40
CA PHE A 427 -26.54 12.97 -4.81
C PHE A 427 -25.44 13.96 -5.18
N GLN A 428 -25.57 15.21 -4.74
CA GLN A 428 -24.56 16.23 -5.00
C GLN A 428 -23.22 15.89 -4.33
N PHE A 429 -23.24 15.49 -3.07
CA PHE A 429 -22.02 15.10 -2.34
C PHE A 429 -21.32 13.91 -3.00
N VAL A 430 -22.05 12.83 -3.31
CA VAL A 430 -21.51 11.63 -3.94
C VAL A 430 -20.93 11.96 -5.32
N ASN A 431 -21.60 12.83 -6.09
CA ASN A 431 -21.11 13.27 -7.39
C ASN A 431 -19.76 14.00 -7.29
N GLU A 432 -19.64 14.94 -6.36
CA GLU A 432 -18.38 15.67 -6.10
C GLU A 432 -17.26 14.74 -5.63
N MET A 433 -17.58 13.76 -4.77
CA MET A 433 -16.65 12.74 -4.30
C MET A 433 -16.12 11.90 -5.46
N VAL A 434 -16.99 11.34 -6.30
CA VAL A 434 -16.60 10.56 -7.47
C VAL A 434 -15.73 11.39 -8.41
N TRP A 435 -16.07 12.67 -8.60
CA TRP A 435 -15.32 13.55 -9.49
C TRP A 435 -13.91 13.89 -8.96
N LYS A 436 -13.77 14.04 -7.64
CA LYS A 436 -12.49 14.27 -6.98
C LYS A 436 -11.56 13.04 -7.07
N TYR A 437 -12.09 11.85 -6.84
CA TYR A 437 -11.30 10.61 -6.79
C TYR A 437 -11.28 9.80 -8.10
N ARG A 438 -11.78 10.37 -9.20
CA ARG A 438 -11.92 9.69 -10.50
C ARG A 438 -10.67 8.97 -11.01
N ASN A 439 -9.49 9.56 -10.82
CA ASN A 439 -8.23 8.97 -11.33
C ASN A 439 -7.77 7.78 -10.48
N THR A 440 -8.15 7.73 -9.19
CA THR A 440 -7.86 6.62 -8.29
C THR A 440 -8.80 5.45 -8.58
N ILE A 441 -10.07 5.75 -8.87
CA ILE A 441 -11.12 4.77 -9.19
C ILE A 441 -10.81 3.99 -10.48
N THR A 442 -10.13 4.61 -11.45
CA THR A 442 -9.82 3.98 -12.75
C THR A 442 -8.57 3.08 -12.76
N VAL A 443 -7.71 3.12 -11.74
CA VAL A 443 -6.40 2.45 -11.75
C VAL A 443 -6.30 1.31 -10.73
N ASP A 444 -7.02 1.40 -9.61
CA ASP A 444 -7.01 0.39 -8.56
C ASP A 444 -8.44 0.09 -8.13
N ASN A 445 -9.04 -0.97 -8.68
CA ASN A 445 -10.35 -1.50 -8.25
C ASN A 445 -10.31 -2.19 -6.87
N THR A 446 -9.25 -1.95 -6.08
CA THR A 446 -9.29 -2.20 -4.64
C THR A 446 -10.16 -1.14 -3.97
N LYS A 447 -11.48 -1.23 -4.21
CA LYS A 447 -12.60 -0.40 -3.70
C LYS A 447 -12.70 -0.30 -2.16
N LYS A 448 -11.62 -0.54 -1.41
CA LYS A 448 -11.60 -0.63 0.06
C LYS A 448 -10.55 0.25 0.76
N SER A 449 -9.67 0.98 0.07
CA SER A 449 -8.61 1.72 0.77
C SER A 449 -8.86 3.22 0.97
N ASP A 450 -9.86 3.84 0.32
CA ASP A 450 -10.16 5.26 0.54
C ASP A 450 -11.22 5.45 1.64
N PRO A 451 -10.88 6.10 2.78
CA PRO A 451 -11.80 6.25 3.90
C PRO A 451 -12.99 7.18 3.61
N VAL A 452 -12.85 8.16 2.70
CA VAL A 452 -13.95 9.07 2.31
C VAL A 452 -14.98 8.29 1.50
N PHE A 453 -14.52 7.46 0.56
CA PHE A 453 -15.40 6.61 -0.25
C PHE A 453 -16.19 5.62 0.63
N SER A 454 -15.51 4.96 1.58
CA SER A 454 -16.15 4.04 2.53
C SER A 454 -17.21 4.73 3.41
N ALA A 455 -16.89 5.90 3.96
CA ALA A 455 -17.84 6.67 4.76
C ALA A 455 -19.07 7.13 3.94
N SER A 456 -18.86 7.54 2.69
CA SER A 456 -19.93 7.91 1.76
C SER A 456 -20.88 6.74 1.46
N CYS A 457 -20.31 5.55 1.20
CA CYS A 457 -21.11 4.34 0.98
C CYS A 457 -21.96 3.98 2.22
N ARG A 458 -21.42 4.19 3.43
CA ARG A 458 -22.15 3.93 4.68
C ARG A 458 -23.33 4.89 4.87
N ILE A 459 -23.21 6.16 4.47
CA ILE A 459 -24.37 7.07 4.42
C ILE A 459 -25.45 6.52 3.49
N CYS A 460 -25.08 6.08 2.28
CA CYS A 460 -26.03 5.52 1.32
C CYS A 460 -26.72 4.26 1.88
N CYS A 461 -25.97 3.40 2.58
CA CYS A 461 -26.49 2.19 3.21
C CYS A 461 -27.46 2.51 4.36
N ASN A 462 -27.09 3.43 5.26
CA ASN A 462 -27.94 3.81 6.39
C ASN A 462 -29.19 4.55 5.91
N LEU A 463 -29.10 5.32 4.82
CA LEU A 463 -30.25 5.95 4.18
C LEU A 463 -31.28 4.90 3.72
N ALA A 464 -30.83 3.77 3.16
CA ALA A 464 -31.70 2.67 2.75
C ALA A 464 -32.44 2.00 3.93
N LEU A 465 -31.88 2.09 5.14
CA LEU A 465 -32.47 1.53 6.36
C LEU A 465 -33.37 2.54 7.10
N ALA A 466 -33.19 3.84 6.85
CA ALA A 466 -33.83 4.92 7.59
C ALA A 466 -35.24 5.29 7.08
N ALA A 467 -35.64 4.87 5.88
CA ALA A 467 -36.94 5.15 5.27
C ALA A 467 -37.64 3.88 4.75
N ASP A 468 -38.90 3.99 4.33
CA ASP A 468 -39.64 2.87 3.74
C ASP A 468 -39.11 2.56 2.34
N ILE A 469 -38.94 1.27 2.03
CA ILE A 469 -38.30 0.82 0.79
C ILE A 469 -39.16 1.17 -0.42
N ASP A 470 -40.49 1.03 -0.32
CA ASP A 470 -41.39 1.32 -1.44
C ASP A 470 -41.35 2.81 -1.81
N GLU A 471 -41.27 3.68 -0.80
CA GLU A 471 -41.10 5.13 -0.97
C GLU A 471 -39.73 5.49 -1.57
N ILE A 472 -38.66 4.86 -1.07
CA ILE A 472 -37.30 5.02 -1.60
C ILE A 472 -37.28 4.64 -3.09
N MET A 473 -37.77 3.45 -3.43
CA MET A 473 -37.73 2.93 -4.80
C MET A 473 -38.59 3.77 -5.75
N TYR A 474 -39.75 4.27 -5.30
CA TYR A 474 -40.56 5.19 -6.09
C TYR A 474 -39.82 6.48 -6.43
N GLU A 475 -39.20 7.13 -5.43
CA GLU A 475 -38.48 8.40 -5.64
C GLU A 475 -37.27 8.21 -6.58
N PHE A 476 -36.48 7.14 -6.37
CA PHE A 476 -35.36 6.83 -7.26
C PHE A 476 -35.79 6.51 -8.68
N THR A 477 -36.87 5.72 -8.86
CA THR A 477 -37.39 5.38 -10.19
C THR A 477 -37.91 6.62 -10.91
N SER A 478 -38.54 7.53 -10.18
CA SER A 478 -38.99 8.84 -10.70
C SER A 478 -37.80 9.67 -11.19
N VAL A 479 -36.74 9.81 -10.38
CA VAL A 479 -35.52 10.55 -10.74
C VAL A 479 -34.80 9.91 -11.93
N LEU A 480 -34.69 8.58 -11.97
CA LEU A 480 -34.08 7.86 -13.10
C LEU A 480 -34.89 8.03 -14.40
N SER A 481 -36.22 8.04 -14.30
CA SER A 481 -37.10 8.31 -15.45
C SER A 481 -36.97 9.75 -15.93
N GLU A 482 -36.81 10.72 -15.03
CA GLU A 482 -36.50 12.10 -15.41
C GLU A 482 -35.14 12.20 -16.11
N MET A 483 -34.12 11.50 -15.59
CA MET A 483 -32.80 11.41 -16.22
C MET A 483 -32.85 10.83 -17.63
N GLN A 484 -33.68 9.81 -17.84
CA GLN A 484 -33.88 9.19 -19.16
C GLN A 484 -34.48 10.18 -20.16
N ASN A 485 -35.48 10.96 -19.73
CA ASN A 485 -36.18 11.91 -20.61
C ASN A 485 -35.41 13.22 -20.83
N ASN A 486 -34.65 13.69 -19.83
CA ASN A 486 -33.87 14.92 -19.88
C ASN A 486 -32.46 14.73 -19.28
N PRO A 487 -31.52 14.10 -20.02
CA PRO A 487 -30.19 13.77 -19.50
C PRO A 487 -29.34 14.98 -19.09
N HIS A 488 -29.66 16.19 -19.59
CA HIS A 488 -28.99 17.44 -19.23
C HIS A 488 -29.64 18.20 -18.06
N SER A 489 -30.81 17.77 -17.56
CA SER A 489 -31.54 18.44 -16.47
C SER A 489 -30.83 18.30 -15.11
N ILE A 490 -30.20 17.15 -14.88
CA ILE A 490 -29.66 16.78 -13.56
C ILE A 490 -28.14 16.91 -13.56
N SER A 491 -27.60 17.90 -12.84
CA SER A 491 -26.15 18.17 -12.81
C SER A 491 -25.32 17.10 -12.08
N TYR A 492 -25.95 16.24 -11.29
CA TYR A 492 -25.33 15.23 -10.43
C TYR A 492 -25.73 13.79 -10.79
N THR A 493 -25.98 13.52 -12.07
CA THR A 493 -26.37 12.20 -12.61
C THR A 493 -25.51 11.03 -12.13
N THR A 494 -24.18 11.18 -12.06
CA THR A 494 -23.30 10.11 -11.55
C THR A 494 -23.53 9.86 -10.05
N GLY A 495 -23.77 10.91 -9.27
CA GLY A 495 -24.16 10.81 -7.87
C GLY A 495 -25.48 10.07 -7.66
N VAL A 496 -26.48 10.29 -8.51
CA VAL A 496 -27.76 9.54 -8.48
C VAL A 496 -27.51 8.04 -8.65
N ILE A 497 -26.78 7.66 -9.69
CA ILE A 497 -26.53 6.25 -10.04
C ILE A 497 -25.76 5.53 -8.92
N VAL A 498 -24.70 6.14 -8.40
CA VAL A 498 -23.89 5.54 -7.32
C VAL A 498 -24.71 5.39 -6.04
N THR A 499 -25.47 6.43 -5.68
CA THR A 499 -26.33 6.37 -4.49
C THR A 499 -27.38 5.28 -4.65
N PHE A 500 -28.01 5.20 -5.82
CA PHE A 500 -29.04 4.19 -6.09
C PHE A 500 -28.47 2.77 -6.08
N ASN A 501 -27.32 2.52 -6.70
CA ASN A 501 -26.68 1.19 -6.67
C ASN A 501 -26.35 0.74 -5.23
N ASN A 502 -25.86 1.66 -4.39
CA ASN A 502 -25.58 1.37 -2.98
C ASN A 502 -26.86 1.02 -2.21
N VAL A 503 -27.94 1.79 -2.41
CA VAL A 503 -29.26 1.52 -1.83
C VAL A 503 -29.80 0.17 -2.32
N LEU A 504 -29.76 -0.06 -3.63
CA LEU A 504 -30.22 -1.29 -4.27
C LEU A 504 -29.48 -2.52 -3.74
N THR A 505 -28.16 -2.42 -3.51
CA THR A 505 -27.36 -3.49 -2.91
C THR A 505 -27.86 -3.86 -1.51
N VAL A 506 -28.23 -2.87 -0.70
CA VAL A 506 -28.80 -3.11 0.65
C VAL A 506 -30.20 -3.71 0.55
N VAL A 507 -31.06 -3.17 -0.31
CA VAL A 507 -32.44 -3.65 -0.49
C VAL A 507 -32.45 -5.10 -0.95
N THR A 508 -31.68 -5.44 -1.99
CA THR A 508 -31.61 -6.80 -2.56
C THR A 508 -31.04 -7.83 -1.59
N LYS A 509 -30.06 -7.46 -0.75
CA LYS A 509 -29.48 -8.37 0.27
C LYS A 509 -30.35 -8.56 1.50
N SER A 510 -31.01 -7.48 1.96
CA SER A 510 -31.75 -7.50 3.23
C SER A 510 -33.21 -7.92 3.07
N LYS A 511 -33.85 -7.57 1.95
CA LYS A 511 -35.27 -7.83 1.66
C LYS A 511 -35.48 -8.08 0.14
N PRO A 512 -35.18 -9.30 -0.35
CA PRO A 512 -35.25 -9.63 -1.78
C PRO A 512 -36.67 -9.60 -2.36
N SER A 513 -37.72 -9.56 -1.54
CA SER A 513 -39.12 -9.51 -1.98
C SER A 513 -39.70 -8.10 -2.10
N SER A 514 -38.89 -7.05 -1.92
CA SER A 514 -39.35 -5.66 -1.89
C SER A 514 -39.55 -5.01 -3.26
N LEU A 515 -38.97 -5.55 -4.33
CA LEU A 515 -39.17 -5.06 -5.70
C LEU A 515 -39.86 -6.15 -6.51
N SER A 516 -40.87 -5.81 -7.31
CA SER A 516 -41.43 -6.78 -8.25
C SER A 516 -40.44 -7.08 -9.39
N GLU A 517 -40.50 -8.29 -9.95
CA GLU A 517 -39.66 -8.64 -11.10
C GLU A 517 -39.90 -7.72 -12.32
N PHE A 518 -41.08 -7.11 -12.42
CA PHE A 518 -41.42 -6.14 -13.47
C PHE A 518 -40.73 -4.78 -13.23
N GLU A 519 -40.74 -4.27 -12.01
CA GLU A 519 -40.04 -3.03 -11.66
C GLU A 519 -38.52 -3.18 -11.82
N ALA A 520 -37.96 -4.34 -11.44
CA ALA A 520 -36.55 -4.66 -11.65
C ALA A 520 -36.17 -4.63 -13.14
N ALA A 521 -37.01 -5.22 -14.01
CA ALA A 521 -36.81 -5.19 -15.46
C ALA A 521 -36.90 -3.76 -16.01
N ASN A 522 -37.89 -2.97 -15.58
CA ASN A 522 -38.04 -1.57 -16.00
C ASN A 522 -36.80 -0.72 -15.61
N ILE A 523 -36.28 -0.89 -14.40
CA ILE A 523 -35.06 -0.19 -13.97
C ILE A 523 -33.86 -0.62 -14.81
N ALA A 524 -33.73 -1.91 -15.13
CA ALA A 524 -32.67 -2.41 -15.99
C ALA A 524 -32.75 -1.82 -17.41
N GLU A 525 -33.95 -1.68 -17.97
CA GLU A 525 -34.17 -1.00 -19.26
C GLU A 525 -33.79 0.48 -19.22
N ILE A 526 -34.13 1.19 -18.14
CA ILE A 526 -33.71 2.60 -17.94
C ILE A 526 -32.18 2.68 -17.91
N TYR A 527 -31.53 1.78 -17.16
CA TYR A 527 -30.07 1.71 -17.06
C TYR A 527 -29.42 1.48 -18.44
N LEU A 528 -29.94 0.52 -19.21
CA LEU A 528 -29.45 0.26 -20.57
C LEU A 528 -29.64 1.46 -21.50
N CYS A 529 -30.80 2.14 -21.44
CA CYS A 529 -31.06 3.35 -22.20
C CYS A 529 -30.03 4.46 -21.88
N LEU A 530 -29.69 4.63 -20.59
CA LEU A 530 -28.66 5.58 -20.16
C LEU A 530 -27.24 5.20 -20.62
N VAL A 531 -26.93 3.90 -20.69
CA VAL A 531 -25.66 3.38 -21.24
C VAL A 531 -25.56 3.71 -22.74
N ASP A 532 -26.64 3.47 -23.49
CA ASP A 532 -26.71 3.67 -24.94
C ASP A 532 -26.67 5.14 -25.33
N MET A 533 -27.40 6.03 -24.65
CA MET A 533 -27.37 7.48 -24.91
C MET A 533 -25.94 8.05 -24.80
N GLN A 534 -25.14 7.56 -23.85
CA GLN A 534 -23.75 7.97 -23.70
C GLN A 534 -22.85 7.44 -24.81
N SER A 535 -23.20 6.31 -25.44
CA SER A 535 -22.45 5.80 -26.60
C SER A 535 -22.60 6.74 -27.81
N THR A 536 -23.81 7.24 -28.05
CA THR A 536 -24.10 8.22 -29.11
C THR A 536 -23.46 9.58 -28.84
N GLU A 537 -23.48 10.06 -27.59
CA GLU A 537 -22.90 11.36 -27.22
C GLU A 537 -21.36 11.35 -27.32
N VAL A 538 -20.71 10.27 -26.89
CA VAL A 538 -19.26 10.07 -27.09
C VAL A 538 -18.91 10.00 -28.58
N THR A 539 -19.72 9.32 -29.40
CA THR A 539 -19.49 9.24 -30.85
C THR A 539 -19.58 10.63 -31.50
N LEU A 540 -20.55 11.46 -31.10
CA LEU A 540 -20.71 12.83 -31.59
C LEU A 540 -19.62 13.79 -31.07
N GLN A 541 -19.16 13.63 -29.83
CA GLN A 541 -18.08 14.45 -29.25
C GLN A 541 -16.69 14.04 -29.75
N THR A 542 -16.47 12.78 -30.09
CA THR A 542 -15.21 12.32 -30.73
C THR A 542 -15.06 12.94 -32.12
N ILE A 543 -16.17 13.29 -32.79
CA ILE A 543 -16.19 14.07 -34.03
C ILE A 543 -15.94 15.58 -33.75
N ALA A 544 -16.21 16.05 -32.54
CA ALA A 544 -16.09 17.44 -32.12
C ALA A 544 -14.99 17.64 -31.05
N SER A 545 -13.72 17.49 -31.45
CA SER A 545 -12.51 17.93 -30.71
C SER A 545 -12.33 17.48 -29.25
N GLU A 546 -11.32 16.63 -29.04
CA GLU A 546 -10.51 16.38 -27.83
C GLU A 546 -10.85 17.19 -26.55
N ILE A 547 -11.77 16.70 -25.70
CA ILE A 547 -11.81 17.07 -24.26
C ILE A 547 -11.73 15.78 -23.41
N PRO A 548 -10.52 15.39 -22.95
CA PRO A 548 -10.29 14.18 -22.14
C PRO A 548 -11.14 14.09 -20.86
N ALA A 549 -11.54 15.24 -20.29
CA ALA A 549 -12.32 15.29 -19.05
C ALA A 549 -13.79 14.85 -19.23
N VAL A 550 -14.40 15.12 -20.40
CA VAL A 550 -15.80 14.76 -20.69
C VAL A 550 -15.90 13.27 -21.00
N GLN A 551 -14.94 12.73 -21.77
CA GLN A 551 -14.82 11.30 -22.04
C GLN A 551 -14.67 10.49 -20.74
N SER A 552 -13.78 10.91 -19.84
CA SER A 552 -13.60 10.27 -18.52
C SER A 552 -14.88 10.27 -17.68
N ALA A 553 -15.66 11.35 -17.69
CA ALA A 553 -16.91 11.43 -16.91
C ALA A 553 -18.00 10.48 -17.43
N ALA A 554 -18.13 10.35 -18.76
CA ALA A 554 -19.06 9.42 -19.37
C ALA A 554 -18.66 7.95 -19.11
N GLU A 555 -17.36 7.64 -19.20
CA GLU A 555 -16.86 6.29 -18.90
C GLU A 555 -17.14 5.89 -17.45
N ILE A 556 -16.83 6.76 -16.48
CA ILE A 556 -17.12 6.50 -15.06
C ILE A 556 -18.61 6.26 -14.86
N ARG A 557 -19.49 7.07 -15.48
CA ARG A 557 -20.93 6.86 -15.35
C ARG A 557 -21.35 5.51 -15.91
N ARG A 558 -20.82 5.11 -17.07
CA ARG A 558 -21.06 3.81 -17.69
C ARG A 558 -20.62 2.65 -16.78
N THR A 559 -19.47 2.76 -16.11
CA THR A 559 -19.00 1.71 -15.17
C THR A 559 -20.01 1.45 -14.05
N TYR A 560 -20.53 2.51 -13.42
CA TYR A 560 -21.52 2.36 -12.36
C TYR A 560 -22.88 1.86 -12.88
N LEU A 561 -23.30 2.26 -14.08
CA LEU A 561 -24.52 1.69 -14.69
C LEU A 561 -24.38 0.17 -14.89
N LEU A 562 -23.26 -0.30 -15.42
CA LEU A 562 -23.00 -1.72 -15.63
C LEU A 562 -22.96 -2.50 -14.30
N GLU A 563 -22.34 -1.93 -13.26
CA GLU A 563 -22.35 -2.50 -11.90
C GLU A 563 -23.77 -2.66 -11.36
N GLY A 564 -24.64 -1.66 -11.56
CA GLY A 564 -26.05 -1.74 -11.15
C GLY A 564 -26.84 -2.80 -11.90
N LEU A 565 -26.59 -3.02 -13.20
CA LEU A 565 -27.18 -4.13 -13.95
C LEU A 565 -26.76 -5.50 -13.39
N GLY A 566 -25.52 -5.63 -12.92
CA GLY A 566 -25.04 -6.83 -12.23
C GLY A 566 -25.78 -7.09 -10.91
N ILE A 567 -26.01 -6.04 -10.11
CA ILE A 567 -26.78 -6.12 -8.86
C ILE A 567 -28.21 -6.58 -9.15
N LEU A 568 -28.90 -5.94 -10.11
CA LEU A 568 -30.27 -6.30 -10.51
C LEU A 568 -30.36 -7.73 -11.04
N GLY A 569 -29.45 -8.13 -11.92
CA GLY A 569 -29.44 -9.47 -12.52
C GLY A 569 -29.21 -10.58 -11.50
N SER A 570 -28.40 -10.33 -10.46
CA SER A 570 -28.17 -11.30 -9.38
C SER A 570 -29.39 -11.47 -8.46
N ALA A 571 -30.16 -10.40 -8.26
CA ALA A 571 -31.33 -10.42 -7.38
C ALA A 571 -32.60 -10.91 -8.09
N TYR A 572 -32.78 -10.59 -9.38
CA TYR A 572 -33.99 -10.87 -10.15
C TYR A 572 -33.67 -11.58 -11.49
N PRO A 573 -33.13 -12.81 -11.45
CA PRO A 573 -32.53 -13.44 -12.62
C PRO A 573 -33.52 -13.71 -13.77
N ASN A 574 -34.77 -14.09 -13.48
CA ASN A 574 -35.74 -14.56 -14.48
C ASN A 574 -36.07 -13.50 -15.55
N ASN A 575 -36.25 -12.24 -15.13
CA ASN A 575 -36.69 -11.17 -16.02
C ASN A 575 -35.54 -10.23 -16.40
N VAL A 576 -34.49 -10.11 -15.58
CA VAL A 576 -33.40 -9.16 -15.83
C VAL A 576 -32.30 -9.77 -16.71
N ILE A 577 -31.87 -11.02 -16.44
CA ILE A 577 -30.76 -11.66 -17.20
C ILE A 577 -31.02 -11.67 -18.72
N PRO A 578 -32.21 -12.04 -19.22
CA PRO A 578 -32.48 -12.02 -20.67
C PRO A 578 -32.29 -10.64 -21.31
N ILE A 579 -32.49 -9.56 -20.55
CA ILE A 579 -32.36 -8.19 -21.04
C ILE A 579 -30.90 -7.72 -20.98
N VAL A 580 -30.16 -8.06 -19.92
CA VAL A 580 -28.83 -7.50 -19.64
C VAL A 580 -27.67 -8.37 -20.13
N LEU A 581 -27.87 -9.67 -20.35
CA LEU A 581 -26.78 -10.61 -20.64
C LEU A 581 -25.98 -10.22 -21.89
N TYR A 582 -26.66 -10.00 -23.01
CA TYR A 582 -25.99 -9.60 -24.25
C TYR A 582 -25.31 -8.22 -24.12
N PRO A 583 -25.97 -7.14 -23.62
CA PRO A 583 -25.31 -5.86 -23.41
C PRO A 583 -24.06 -5.94 -22.52
N LEU A 584 -24.10 -6.71 -21.43
CA LEU A 584 -22.94 -6.90 -20.55
C LEU A 584 -21.80 -7.62 -21.29
N ILE A 585 -22.09 -8.66 -22.08
CA ILE A 585 -21.10 -9.35 -22.93
C ILE A 585 -20.49 -8.38 -23.96
N GLU A 586 -21.30 -7.56 -24.62
CA GLU A 586 -20.85 -6.58 -25.61
C GLU A 586 -19.91 -5.53 -24.99
N HIS A 587 -20.22 -5.07 -23.78
CA HIS A 587 -19.42 -4.09 -23.05
C HIS A 587 -18.13 -4.70 -22.47
N ALA A 588 -18.16 -5.95 -22.02
CA ALA A 588 -16.97 -6.64 -21.52
C ALA A 588 -15.89 -6.83 -22.60
N GLY A 589 -16.29 -6.90 -23.88
CA GLY A 589 -15.37 -6.97 -25.02
C GLY A 589 -15.06 -5.65 -25.71
N SER A 590 -15.46 -4.50 -25.14
CA SER A 590 -15.19 -3.19 -25.73
C SER A 590 -13.69 -2.87 -25.76
N GLN A 591 -13.23 -2.04 -26.69
CA GLN A 591 -11.80 -1.64 -26.77
C GLN A 591 -11.57 -0.20 -26.29
N ASN A 592 -12.63 0.50 -25.90
CA ASN A 592 -12.57 1.94 -25.69
C ASN A 592 -12.12 2.31 -24.26
N SER A 593 -12.46 1.51 -23.24
CA SER A 593 -12.13 1.81 -21.84
C SER A 593 -11.99 0.52 -21.03
N GLU A 594 -10.81 0.32 -20.43
CA GLU A 594 -10.51 -0.85 -19.59
C GLU A 594 -11.43 -0.93 -18.37
N ALA A 595 -11.73 0.23 -17.75
CA ALA A 595 -12.64 0.31 -16.62
C ALA A 595 -14.07 -0.15 -16.97
N VAL A 596 -14.55 0.13 -18.19
CA VAL A 596 -15.86 -0.31 -18.67
C VAL A 596 -15.88 -1.83 -18.87
N ASN A 597 -14.82 -2.39 -19.46
CA ASN A 597 -14.71 -3.84 -19.65
C ASN A 597 -14.72 -4.56 -18.31
N GLU A 598 -13.91 -4.09 -17.36
CA GLU A 598 -13.80 -4.69 -16.03
C GLU A 598 -15.12 -4.57 -15.26
N ALA A 599 -15.81 -3.43 -15.33
CA ALA A 599 -17.12 -3.27 -14.71
C ALA A 599 -18.17 -4.22 -15.29
N ALA A 600 -18.19 -4.40 -16.62
CA ALA A 600 -19.07 -5.36 -17.27
C ALA A 600 -18.73 -6.81 -16.90
N GLU A 601 -17.45 -7.17 -16.85
CA GLU A 601 -17.00 -8.51 -16.45
C GLU A 601 -17.30 -8.79 -14.96
N LEU A 602 -17.15 -7.80 -14.08
CA LEU A 602 -17.56 -7.91 -12.67
C LEU A 602 -19.09 -8.09 -12.55
N ALA A 603 -19.87 -7.38 -13.35
CA ALA A 603 -21.32 -7.58 -13.41
C ALA A 603 -21.68 -8.99 -13.90
N LEU A 604 -21.02 -9.51 -14.94
CA LEU A 604 -21.17 -10.89 -15.42
C LEU A 604 -20.79 -11.93 -14.35
N ASN A 605 -19.71 -11.70 -13.60
CA ASN A 605 -19.33 -12.53 -12.47
C ASN A 605 -20.36 -12.47 -11.33
N THR A 606 -20.99 -11.31 -11.14
CA THR A 606 -22.03 -11.12 -10.11
C THR A 606 -23.31 -11.90 -10.45
N ILE A 607 -23.77 -11.84 -11.71
CA ILE A 607 -24.97 -12.58 -12.14
C ILE A 607 -24.72 -14.10 -12.31
N SER A 608 -23.48 -14.53 -12.53
CA SER A 608 -23.15 -15.96 -12.67
C SER A 608 -23.01 -16.68 -11.31
N SER A 609 -22.75 -15.95 -10.22
CA SER A 609 -22.62 -16.50 -8.88
C SER A 609 -23.86 -17.31 -8.45
N PRO A 610 -23.71 -18.53 -7.89
CA PRO A 610 -22.47 -19.16 -7.40
C PRO A 610 -21.68 -19.95 -8.46
N VAL A 611 -22.19 -20.04 -9.69
CA VAL A 611 -21.56 -20.80 -10.79
C VAL A 611 -20.41 -19.99 -11.38
N LYS A 612 -19.39 -20.66 -11.93
CA LYS A 612 -18.32 -19.96 -12.65
C LYS A 612 -18.87 -19.36 -13.94
N LEU A 613 -18.35 -18.19 -14.32
CA LEU A 613 -18.77 -17.50 -15.54
C LEU A 613 -18.75 -18.37 -16.80
N ASP A 614 -17.73 -19.21 -16.99
CA ASP A 614 -17.64 -20.15 -18.12
C ASP A 614 -18.83 -21.13 -18.18
N GLU A 615 -19.20 -21.73 -17.04
CA GLU A 615 -20.32 -22.65 -16.97
C GLU A 615 -21.67 -21.93 -17.13
N PHE A 616 -21.81 -20.72 -16.56
CA PHE A 616 -22.99 -19.88 -16.76
C PHE A 616 -23.19 -19.48 -18.23
N LEU A 617 -22.12 -19.10 -18.94
CA LEU A 617 -22.20 -18.79 -20.37
C LEU A 617 -22.61 -20.02 -21.17
N LYS A 618 -22.06 -21.21 -20.86
CA LYS A 618 -22.45 -22.48 -21.51
C LYS A 618 -23.93 -22.82 -21.28
N GLN A 619 -24.47 -22.57 -20.09
CA GLN A 619 -25.90 -22.76 -19.81
C GLN A 619 -26.81 -21.83 -20.63
N ASN A 620 -26.31 -20.65 -21.01
CA ASN A 620 -27.03 -19.66 -21.81
C ASN A 620 -26.61 -19.65 -23.29
N PHE A 621 -25.91 -20.70 -23.76
CA PHE A 621 -25.30 -20.73 -25.09
C PHE A 621 -26.32 -20.49 -26.22
N ASP A 622 -27.46 -21.17 -26.20
CA ASP A 622 -28.48 -21.05 -27.26
C ASP A 622 -29.03 -19.63 -27.38
N PHE A 623 -29.27 -18.97 -26.25
CA PHE A 623 -29.71 -17.57 -26.20
C PHE A 623 -28.62 -16.64 -26.76
N ILE A 624 -27.38 -16.81 -26.32
CA ILE A 624 -26.24 -15.99 -26.76
C ILE A 624 -26.05 -16.13 -28.27
N VAL A 625 -26.04 -17.36 -28.80
CA VAL A 625 -25.87 -17.61 -30.24
C VAL A 625 -27.01 -16.99 -31.04
N SER A 626 -28.25 -17.10 -30.57
CA SER A 626 -29.41 -16.45 -31.21
C SER A 626 -29.23 -14.93 -31.29
N GLU A 627 -28.93 -14.28 -30.16
CA GLU A 627 -28.78 -12.83 -30.06
C GLU A 627 -27.62 -12.29 -30.91
N VAL A 628 -26.48 -12.99 -30.89
CA VAL A 628 -25.31 -12.68 -31.72
C VAL A 628 -25.66 -12.86 -33.20
N SER A 629 -26.31 -13.95 -33.58
CA SER A 629 -26.67 -14.23 -34.99
C SER A 629 -27.58 -13.14 -35.58
N VAL A 630 -28.59 -12.69 -34.83
CA VAL A 630 -29.51 -11.63 -35.27
C VAL A 630 -28.79 -10.29 -35.47
N ARG A 631 -27.88 -9.92 -34.56
CA ARG A 631 -27.14 -8.64 -34.65
C ARG A 631 -26.05 -8.68 -35.72
N MET A 632 -25.41 -9.83 -35.89
CA MET A 632 -24.48 -10.10 -36.99
C MET A 632 -25.13 -10.04 -38.37
N LEU A 633 -26.39 -10.46 -38.48
CA LEU A 633 -27.19 -10.27 -39.69
C LEU A 633 -27.50 -8.78 -39.96
N ASN A 634 -27.32 -7.91 -38.98
CA ASN A 634 -27.68 -6.49 -39.03
C ASN A 634 -26.55 -5.58 -38.52
N LEU A 635 -25.29 -5.83 -38.90
CA LEU A 635 -24.11 -5.10 -38.42
C LEU A 635 -24.18 -3.58 -38.58
N ILE A 636 -24.93 -3.08 -39.56
CA ILE A 636 -25.15 -1.65 -39.75
C ILE A 636 -25.94 -1.05 -38.58
N LEU A 637 -26.92 -1.80 -38.04
CA LEU A 637 -27.72 -1.41 -36.89
C LEU A 637 -26.99 -1.70 -35.56
N TYR A 638 -26.11 -2.71 -35.55
CA TYR A 638 -25.39 -3.18 -34.36
C TYR A 638 -23.87 -3.17 -34.57
N PRO A 639 -23.24 -1.99 -34.70
CA PRO A 639 -21.82 -1.87 -35.00
C PRO A 639 -20.89 -2.38 -33.88
N ASN A 640 -21.41 -2.50 -32.64
CA ASN A 640 -20.68 -2.98 -31.48
C ASN A 640 -20.72 -4.50 -31.31
N CYS A 641 -21.53 -5.22 -32.10
CA CYS A 641 -21.65 -6.67 -32.03
C CYS A 641 -20.31 -7.43 -32.07
N PRO A 642 -19.27 -7.00 -32.82
CA PRO A 642 -17.97 -7.66 -32.78
C PRO A 642 -17.30 -7.64 -31.40
N ASN A 643 -17.58 -6.65 -30.55
CA ASN A 643 -17.03 -6.58 -29.20
C ASN A 643 -17.52 -7.79 -28.37
N ALA A 644 -18.81 -8.14 -28.48
CA ALA A 644 -19.37 -9.34 -27.85
C ALA A 644 -18.62 -10.61 -28.30
N LEU A 645 -18.35 -10.76 -29.61
CA LEU A 645 -17.59 -11.89 -30.14
C LEU A 645 -16.17 -11.97 -29.58
N VAL A 646 -15.48 -10.82 -29.43
CA VAL A 646 -14.13 -10.79 -28.86
C VAL A 646 -14.11 -11.30 -27.42
N PHE A 647 -15.10 -10.93 -26.61
CA PHE A 647 -15.24 -11.45 -25.24
C PHE A 647 -15.58 -12.95 -25.26
N LEU A 648 -16.54 -13.36 -26.07
CA LEU A 648 -17.00 -14.75 -26.16
C LEU A 648 -15.94 -15.71 -26.71
N ALA A 649 -14.97 -15.21 -27.50
CA ALA A 649 -13.84 -15.99 -28.01
C ALA A 649 -12.99 -16.62 -26.89
N ASP A 650 -13.05 -16.07 -25.68
CA ASP A 650 -12.37 -16.60 -24.51
C ASP A 650 -13.10 -17.79 -23.85
N TYR A 651 -14.34 -18.07 -24.23
CA TYR A 651 -15.20 -19.09 -23.62
C TYR A 651 -15.71 -20.15 -24.61
N PHE A 652 -15.91 -19.78 -25.88
CA PHE A 652 -16.47 -20.66 -26.90
C PHE A 652 -15.50 -20.91 -28.05
N ASP A 653 -15.53 -22.14 -28.57
CA ASP A 653 -14.84 -22.51 -29.81
C ASP A 653 -15.72 -22.19 -31.01
N PHE A 654 -15.35 -21.14 -31.74
CA PHE A 654 -16.07 -20.69 -32.92
C PHE A 654 -15.82 -21.58 -34.15
N SER A 655 -14.93 -22.57 -34.09
CA SER A 655 -14.81 -23.57 -35.15
C SER A 655 -15.92 -24.62 -35.15
N ASN A 656 -16.73 -24.67 -34.09
CA ASN A 656 -17.82 -25.62 -33.95
C ASN A 656 -18.94 -25.39 -34.99
N GLU A 657 -19.64 -26.45 -35.39
CA GLU A 657 -20.69 -26.44 -36.42
C GLU A 657 -21.80 -25.42 -36.12
N ALA A 658 -22.07 -25.14 -34.84
CA ALA A 658 -23.02 -24.11 -34.41
C ALA A 658 -22.73 -22.71 -34.99
N PHE A 659 -21.48 -22.42 -35.32
CA PHE A 659 -21.04 -21.14 -35.90
C PHE A 659 -20.77 -21.21 -37.41
N SER A 660 -20.90 -22.38 -38.05
CA SER A 660 -20.56 -22.58 -39.47
C SER A 660 -21.38 -21.68 -40.41
N GLY A 661 -22.71 -21.71 -40.31
CA GLY A 661 -23.60 -20.87 -41.10
C GLY A 661 -23.39 -19.37 -40.85
N PHE A 662 -22.95 -19.01 -39.65
CA PHE A 662 -22.56 -17.65 -39.30
C PHE A 662 -21.26 -17.23 -40.01
N ILE A 663 -20.23 -18.08 -39.96
CA ILE A 663 -18.93 -17.84 -40.59
C ILE A 663 -19.10 -17.65 -42.11
N ASP A 664 -19.87 -18.52 -42.76
CA ASP A 664 -20.10 -18.44 -44.21
C ASP A 664 -20.75 -17.12 -44.62
N GLN A 665 -21.74 -16.64 -43.86
CA GLN A 665 -22.40 -15.34 -44.11
C GLN A 665 -21.46 -14.15 -43.93
N VAL A 666 -20.56 -14.19 -42.94
CA VAL A 666 -19.55 -13.15 -42.74
C VAL A 666 -18.61 -13.07 -43.95
N PHE A 667 -18.17 -14.22 -44.47
CA PHE A 667 -17.31 -14.27 -45.66
C PHE A 667 -18.03 -13.82 -46.94
N GLU A 668 -19.31 -14.13 -47.09
CA GLU A 668 -20.13 -13.70 -48.22
C GLU A 668 -20.27 -12.16 -48.22
N ARG A 669 -20.69 -11.57 -47.10
CA ARG A 669 -20.97 -10.12 -46.99
C ARG A 669 -19.72 -9.24 -46.92
N CYS A 670 -18.63 -9.76 -46.38
CA CYS A 670 -17.35 -9.04 -46.36
C CYS A 670 -16.74 -8.91 -47.78
N SER A 671 -17.27 -9.63 -48.77
CA SER A 671 -16.78 -9.57 -50.16
C SER A 671 -17.41 -8.41 -50.97
N ASP A 672 -18.33 -7.64 -50.39
CA ASP A 672 -18.98 -6.51 -51.08
C ASP A 672 -18.04 -5.30 -51.21
N GLU A 673 -17.75 -4.89 -52.45
CA GLU A 673 -16.81 -3.82 -52.84
C GLU A 673 -17.19 -2.40 -52.37
N PHE A 674 -18.34 -2.22 -51.71
CA PHE A 674 -18.92 -0.90 -51.39
C PHE A 674 -18.80 -0.47 -49.91
N GLY A 675 -18.19 -1.28 -49.04
CA GLY A 675 -18.10 -0.99 -47.60
C GLY A 675 -16.82 -0.29 -47.18
N GLY A 676 -16.61 0.99 -47.54
CA GLY A 676 -15.49 1.77 -46.99
C GLY A 676 -15.75 2.28 -45.56
N GLY A 677 -14.72 2.37 -44.72
CA GLY A 677 -14.79 3.04 -43.41
C GLY A 677 -15.15 2.12 -42.23
N ASN A 678 -16.12 2.51 -41.39
CA ASN A 678 -16.48 1.79 -40.15
C ASN A 678 -16.84 0.31 -40.36
N VAL A 679 -17.34 -0.05 -41.54
CA VAL A 679 -17.73 -1.43 -41.87
C VAL A 679 -16.52 -2.36 -41.95
N GLU A 680 -15.39 -1.89 -42.47
CA GLU A 680 -14.14 -2.68 -42.53
C GLU A 680 -13.62 -3.00 -41.12
N HIS A 681 -13.70 -2.03 -40.21
CA HIS A 681 -13.32 -2.21 -38.80
C HIS A 681 -14.16 -3.28 -38.10
N ILE A 682 -15.47 -3.29 -38.37
CA ILE A 682 -16.40 -4.30 -37.85
C ILE A 682 -15.97 -5.70 -38.33
N TYR A 683 -15.73 -5.88 -39.63
CA TYR A 683 -15.32 -7.18 -40.19
C TYR A 683 -13.96 -7.64 -39.68
N VAL A 684 -12.96 -6.77 -39.60
CA VAL A 684 -11.64 -7.13 -39.05
C VAL A 684 -11.74 -7.57 -37.60
N LYS A 685 -12.58 -6.91 -36.78
CA LYS A 685 -12.85 -7.35 -35.40
C LYS A 685 -13.52 -8.73 -35.34
N ILE A 686 -14.45 -9.02 -36.25
CA ILE A 686 -15.09 -10.36 -36.32
C ILE A 686 -14.05 -11.42 -36.65
N TYR A 687 -13.22 -11.19 -37.68
CA TYR A 687 -12.13 -12.12 -38.02
C TYR A 687 -11.14 -12.30 -36.86
N TYR A 688 -10.84 -11.24 -36.12
CA TYR A 688 -10.02 -11.31 -34.92
C TYR A 688 -10.65 -12.18 -33.83
N ALA A 689 -11.94 -12.01 -33.55
CA ALA A 689 -12.65 -12.83 -32.58
C ALA A 689 -12.63 -14.32 -32.98
N LEU A 690 -12.87 -14.62 -34.26
CA LEU A 690 -12.80 -15.98 -34.83
C LEU A 690 -11.42 -16.62 -34.62
N ILE A 691 -10.35 -15.96 -35.07
CA ILE A 691 -9.01 -16.55 -35.01
C ILE A 691 -8.45 -16.61 -33.59
N ARG A 692 -8.84 -15.66 -32.72
CA ARG A 692 -8.53 -15.68 -31.29
C ARG A 692 -9.16 -16.89 -30.60
N SER A 693 -10.45 -17.14 -30.85
CA SER A 693 -11.17 -18.30 -30.33
C SER A 693 -10.46 -19.60 -30.75
N ILE A 694 -10.17 -19.75 -32.05
CA ILE A 694 -9.48 -20.93 -32.58
C ILE A 694 -8.09 -21.10 -31.94
N SER A 695 -7.28 -20.03 -31.88
CA SER A 695 -5.93 -20.08 -31.31
C SER A 695 -5.92 -20.52 -29.85
N ARG A 696 -6.89 -20.07 -29.05
CA ARG A 696 -7.01 -20.42 -27.63
C ARG A 696 -7.28 -21.91 -27.47
N HIS A 697 -8.24 -22.46 -28.22
CA HIS A 697 -8.61 -23.87 -28.15
C HIS A 697 -7.50 -24.77 -28.70
N PHE A 698 -6.81 -24.33 -29.77
CA PHE A 698 -5.65 -25.02 -30.33
C PHE A 698 -4.52 -25.20 -29.28
N LYS A 699 -4.19 -24.14 -28.52
CA LYS A 699 -3.20 -24.22 -27.43
C LYS A 699 -3.62 -25.11 -26.26
N MET A 700 -4.92 -25.20 -25.97
CA MET A 700 -5.40 -26.12 -24.92
C MET A 700 -5.27 -27.60 -25.35
N GLN A 701 -5.37 -27.89 -26.65
CA GLN A 701 -5.19 -29.24 -27.18
C GLN A 701 -3.71 -29.67 -27.19
N GLU A 702 -2.77 -28.77 -27.51
CA GLU A 702 -1.32 -29.06 -27.50
C GLU A 702 -0.74 -29.35 -26.09
N THR A 703 -1.38 -28.86 -25.02
CA THR A 703 -0.88 -29.02 -23.63
C THR A 703 -1.29 -30.34 -22.96
N CYS A 704 -2.06 -31.20 -23.64
CA CYS A 704 -2.55 -32.48 -23.10
C CYS A 704 -1.72 -33.72 -23.49
N THR A 705 -0.51 -33.60 -24.03
CA THR A 705 0.40 -34.75 -24.17
C THR A 705 1.05 -35.10 -22.82
N PRO A 706 1.08 -36.38 -22.40
CA PRO A 706 1.68 -36.78 -21.13
C PRO A 706 3.18 -36.95 -21.31
N ASP A 707 3.93 -35.84 -21.30
CA ASP A 707 5.38 -35.89 -21.12
C ASP A 707 5.75 -35.57 -19.67
N THR A 708 6.36 -36.58 -19.04
CA THR A 708 7.13 -36.51 -17.80
C THR A 708 8.13 -35.36 -17.83
N ASN A 709 7.73 -34.21 -17.25
CA ASN A 709 8.55 -33.34 -16.40
C ASN A 709 7.72 -32.08 -16.06
N LEU A 710 6.93 -32.19 -14.99
CA LEU A 710 6.26 -31.07 -14.35
C LEU A 710 7.31 -30.09 -13.81
N ILE A 711 7.70 -29.11 -14.63
CA ILE A 711 8.22 -27.84 -14.11
C ILE A 711 7.03 -27.16 -13.44
N ALA A 712 6.92 -27.35 -12.13
CA ALA A 712 5.96 -26.66 -11.29
C ALA A 712 6.06 -25.15 -11.56
N LYS A 713 4.93 -24.53 -11.91
CA LYS A 713 4.81 -23.06 -11.97
C LYS A 713 5.28 -22.50 -10.63
N LYS A 714 6.43 -21.83 -10.63
CA LYS A 714 6.98 -21.13 -9.46
C LYS A 714 5.93 -20.16 -8.89
N SER A 715 5.76 -20.19 -7.58
CA SER A 715 4.90 -19.26 -6.84
C SER A 715 5.38 -17.83 -7.05
N LEU A 716 4.47 -16.85 -6.94
CA LEU A 716 4.83 -15.41 -6.90
C LEU A 716 5.91 -15.15 -5.83
N GLN A 717 5.89 -15.94 -4.76
CA GLN A 717 6.84 -15.90 -3.67
C GLN A 717 8.25 -16.35 -4.09
N ASP A 718 8.37 -17.34 -4.98
CA ASP A 718 9.66 -17.78 -5.54
C ASP A 718 10.21 -16.74 -6.52
N ARG A 719 9.34 -16.09 -7.29
CA ARG A 719 9.71 -14.99 -8.20
C ARG A 719 10.16 -13.73 -7.44
N LEU A 720 9.54 -13.46 -6.29
CA LEU A 720 9.95 -12.39 -5.38
C LEU A 720 11.27 -12.71 -4.67
N LEU A 721 11.52 -13.97 -4.33
CA LEU A 721 12.81 -14.43 -3.80
C LEU A 721 13.93 -14.33 -4.85
N ASP A 722 13.65 -14.69 -6.11
CA ASP A 722 14.60 -14.57 -7.23
C ASP A 722 14.88 -13.09 -7.54
N TYR A 723 13.87 -12.21 -7.42
CA TYR A 723 14.05 -10.76 -7.53
C TYR A 723 14.89 -10.20 -6.37
N GLN A 724 14.63 -10.62 -5.13
CA GLN A 724 15.44 -10.20 -3.97
C GLN A 724 16.90 -10.69 -4.06
N LYS A 725 17.15 -11.86 -4.67
CA LYS A 725 18.51 -12.34 -5.00
C LYS A 725 19.18 -11.50 -6.08
N SER A 726 18.43 -11.04 -7.09
CA SER A 726 18.95 -10.20 -8.18
C SER A 726 19.33 -8.77 -7.75
N VAL A 727 18.84 -8.31 -6.58
CA VAL A 727 19.07 -6.95 -6.03
C VAL A 727 20.21 -6.92 -4.99
N GLY A 728 20.84 -8.05 -4.66
CA GLY A 728 22.12 -8.07 -3.93
C GLY A 728 22.03 -7.91 -2.41
N ILE A 729 20.99 -8.45 -1.76
CA ILE A 729 20.97 -8.61 -0.29
C ILE A 729 21.37 -10.06 0.03
N GLN A 730 22.59 -10.26 0.52
CA GLN A 730 23.11 -11.58 0.92
C GLN A 730 22.80 -11.90 2.39
N ILE A 731 22.29 -13.10 2.65
CA ILE A 731 22.51 -13.85 3.91
C ILE A 731 23.01 -15.25 3.50
N PRO A 732 24.13 -15.75 4.07
CA PRO A 732 24.81 -16.95 3.60
C PRO A 732 24.30 -18.25 4.25
N SER A 733 24.75 -19.37 3.66
CA SER A 733 24.80 -20.78 4.13
C SER A 733 23.87 -21.74 3.37
N GLU A 734 24.25 -22.95 2.96
CA GLU A 734 25.54 -23.64 2.80
C GLU A 734 25.25 -25.01 2.13
N THR A 735 26.29 -25.58 1.50
CA THR A 735 26.55 -27.04 1.28
C THR A 735 25.68 -27.84 0.29
N LYS A 736 26.25 -28.28 -0.84
CA LYS A 736 27.02 -29.54 -1.13
C LYS A 736 26.10 -30.51 -1.91
N SER A 737 26.51 -31.30 -2.89
CA SER A 737 27.81 -31.81 -3.34
C SER A 737 27.66 -32.58 -4.67
N SER A 738 28.82 -32.86 -5.29
CA SER A 738 29.20 -34.06 -6.08
C SER A 738 28.53 -34.27 -7.44
N GLU A 739 29.26 -34.08 -8.56
CA GLU A 739 30.22 -35.03 -9.19
C GLU A 739 29.48 -36.12 -9.99
N ASP A 740 29.61 -36.12 -11.31
CA ASP A 740 30.51 -37.09 -11.97
C ASP A 740 30.69 -36.82 -13.47
N GLU A 741 31.96 -36.92 -13.86
CA GLU A 741 32.49 -36.85 -15.20
C GLU A 741 32.16 -38.13 -15.99
N THR A 742 32.06 -38.03 -17.32
CA THR A 742 32.63 -39.06 -18.20
C THR A 742 33.13 -38.40 -19.48
N GLN A 743 34.43 -38.57 -19.69
CA GLN A 743 35.20 -38.11 -20.83
C GLN A 743 35.14 -39.08 -22.00
N ALA A 744 35.54 -38.55 -23.16
CA ALA A 744 36.34 -39.19 -24.21
C ALA A 744 35.61 -40.10 -25.23
N GLU A 745 35.94 -40.10 -26.53
CA GLU A 745 36.80 -39.27 -27.38
C GLU A 745 36.60 -39.76 -28.83
N ASN A 746 36.82 -38.83 -29.78
CA ASN A 746 37.48 -38.99 -31.08
C ASN A 746 36.87 -39.83 -32.22
N GLY A 747 36.83 -39.20 -33.41
CA GLY A 747 36.65 -39.91 -34.68
C GLY A 747 36.50 -39.08 -35.95
N ASN A 748 37.49 -38.23 -36.24
CA ASN A 748 37.98 -37.81 -37.58
C ASN A 748 37.23 -36.81 -38.48
N ASP A 749 38.09 -35.91 -38.97
CA ASP A 749 38.00 -34.92 -40.05
C ASP A 749 37.59 -35.52 -41.42
N GLU A 750 36.95 -34.73 -42.27
CA GLU A 750 37.59 -34.11 -43.46
C GLU A 750 36.57 -33.30 -44.28
N ASP A 751 37.11 -32.25 -44.91
CA ASP A 751 36.48 -31.18 -45.69
C ASP A 751 35.58 -31.66 -46.86
N LEU A 752 34.68 -30.77 -47.34
CA LEU A 752 34.57 -30.34 -48.75
C LEU A 752 33.32 -29.47 -49.02
N GLU A 753 33.59 -28.23 -49.41
CA GLU A 753 33.06 -27.44 -50.55
C GLU A 753 31.54 -27.31 -50.87
N GLU A 754 31.25 -26.12 -51.39
CA GLU A 754 29.95 -25.49 -51.65
C GLU A 754 29.03 -26.19 -52.68
N CYS A 755 27.72 -25.96 -52.50
CA CYS A 755 26.59 -26.13 -53.44
C CYS A 755 26.90 -25.72 -54.89
N PRO A 756 26.09 -26.07 -55.94
CA PRO A 756 24.65 -26.41 -55.87
C PRO A 756 24.14 -27.46 -56.88
N GLN A 757 23.15 -28.30 -56.54
CA GLN A 757 22.23 -28.85 -57.55
C GLN A 757 20.81 -29.04 -57.03
N GLU A 758 19.88 -28.49 -57.81
CA GLU A 758 18.47 -28.85 -57.91
C GLU A 758 18.30 -30.36 -57.90
N ASN A 759 17.37 -30.89 -57.08
CA ASN A 759 16.80 -32.21 -57.32
C ASN A 759 15.31 -32.22 -56.93
N GLU A 760 14.59 -32.83 -57.85
CA GLU A 760 13.15 -32.94 -58.02
C GLU A 760 12.47 -33.74 -56.90
N ASP A 761 11.22 -33.35 -56.62
CA ASP A 761 10.09 -34.16 -56.17
C ASP A 761 10.41 -35.47 -55.42
N GLN A 762 10.41 -35.39 -54.08
CA GLN A 762 9.87 -36.48 -53.27
C GLN A 762 8.57 -35.98 -52.65
N ASN A 763 7.45 -36.36 -53.27
CA ASN A 763 6.12 -36.23 -52.70
C ASN A 763 6.06 -37.05 -51.40
N GLU A 764 6.40 -36.44 -50.27
CA GLU A 764 5.75 -36.80 -49.02
C GLU A 764 4.26 -36.52 -49.22
N VAL A 765 3.45 -37.57 -49.13
CA VAL A 765 1.99 -37.43 -49.17
C VAL A 765 1.60 -36.68 -47.91
N GLU A 766 1.55 -35.35 -48.02
CA GLU A 766 1.13 -34.49 -46.93
C GLU A 766 -0.31 -34.80 -46.54
N GLU A 767 -0.53 -34.86 -45.23
CA GLU A 767 -1.85 -34.98 -44.65
C GLU A 767 -2.69 -33.75 -45.06
N PRO A 768 -3.91 -33.95 -45.59
CA PRO A 768 -4.76 -32.83 -46.01
C PRO A 768 -5.05 -31.92 -44.81
N LEU A 769 -4.98 -30.61 -45.05
CA LEU A 769 -5.28 -29.60 -44.02
C LEU A 769 -6.66 -29.87 -43.40
N ASP A 770 -6.72 -29.94 -42.08
CA ASP A 770 -7.98 -30.13 -41.38
C ASP A 770 -8.90 -28.90 -41.56
N PRO A 771 -10.23 -29.06 -41.38
CA PRO A 771 -11.19 -27.97 -41.63
C PRO A 771 -10.92 -26.69 -40.84
N VAL A 772 -10.36 -26.79 -39.63
CA VAL A 772 -10.06 -25.62 -38.78
C VAL A 772 -8.89 -24.84 -39.37
N ARG A 773 -7.82 -25.52 -39.80
CA ARG A 773 -6.69 -24.86 -40.47
C ARG A 773 -7.08 -24.28 -41.83
N VAL A 774 -7.98 -24.92 -42.58
CA VAL A 774 -8.55 -24.34 -43.82
C VAL A 774 -9.28 -23.03 -43.52
N LEU A 775 -10.08 -22.98 -42.45
CA LEU A 775 -10.75 -21.77 -42.02
C LEU A 775 -9.74 -20.67 -41.63
N VAL A 776 -8.72 -21.00 -40.84
CA VAL A 776 -7.65 -20.06 -40.46
C VAL A 776 -6.93 -19.50 -41.68
N LEU A 777 -6.62 -20.32 -42.67
CA LEU A 777 -5.99 -19.89 -43.92
C LEU A 777 -6.91 -18.95 -44.71
N LYS A 778 -8.21 -19.27 -44.82
CA LYS A 778 -9.22 -18.40 -45.43
C LYS A 778 -9.32 -17.05 -44.72
N ILE A 779 -9.40 -17.04 -43.39
CA ILE A 779 -9.42 -15.82 -42.57
C ILE A 779 -8.16 -15.00 -42.85
N SER A 780 -6.97 -15.61 -42.79
CA SER A 780 -5.67 -14.96 -42.97
C SER A 780 -5.56 -14.26 -44.33
N HIS A 781 -6.01 -14.93 -45.41
CA HIS A 781 -6.04 -14.31 -46.74
C HIS A 781 -7.00 -13.14 -46.83
N ARG A 782 -8.17 -13.20 -46.17
CA ARG A 782 -9.11 -12.08 -46.17
C ARG A 782 -8.58 -10.90 -45.37
N VAL A 783 -8.07 -11.13 -44.16
CA VAL A 783 -7.62 -10.03 -43.30
C VAL A 783 -6.42 -9.31 -43.88
N LEU A 784 -5.55 -10.00 -44.62
CA LEU A 784 -4.38 -9.42 -45.27
C LEU A 784 -4.72 -8.22 -46.17
N ASN A 785 -5.90 -8.22 -46.79
CA ASN A 785 -6.35 -7.11 -47.66
C ASN A 785 -6.62 -5.81 -46.89
N PHE A 786 -6.78 -5.87 -45.56
CA PHE A 786 -6.95 -4.68 -44.71
C PHE A 786 -5.61 -4.11 -44.20
N LEU A 787 -4.49 -4.79 -44.43
CA LEU A 787 -3.17 -4.32 -43.97
C LEU A 787 -2.75 -2.98 -44.61
N PRO A 788 -3.08 -2.67 -45.89
CA PRO A 788 -2.83 -1.36 -46.50
C PRO A 788 -3.79 -0.24 -46.06
N ASN A 789 -4.80 -0.51 -45.22
CA ASN A 789 -5.83 0.46 -44.85
C ASN A 789 -5.25 1.70 -44.15
N ASN A 790 -5.85 2.88 -44.33
CA ASN A 790 -5.40 4.13 -43.72
C ASN A 790 -5.66 4.20 -42.20
N GLU A 791 -6.66 3.47 -41.70
CA GLU A 791 -7.05 3.47 -40.30
C GLU A 791 -6.08 2.63 -39.45
N ARG A 792 -5.50 3.23 -38.39
CA ARG A 792 -4.48 2.57 -37.54
C ARG A 792 -5.07 1.33 -36.88
N SER A 793 -6.26 1.44 -36.30
CA SER A 793 -6.89 0.35 -35.53
C SER A 793 -7.09 -0.90 -36.38
N ILE A 794 -7.58 -0.75 -37.61
CA ILE A 794 -7.74 -1.82 -38.59
C ILE A 794 -6.40 -2.51 -38.88
N ARG A 795 -5.33 -1.76 -39.14
CA ARG A 795 -3.99 -2.34 -39.40
C ARG A 795 -3.48 -3.15 -38.21
N LEU A 796 -3.63 -2.64 -37.00
CA LEU A 796 -3.16 -3.31 -35.78
C LEU A 796 -3.91 -4.63 -35.55
N THR A 797 -5.25 -4.61 -35.61
CA THR A 797 -6.07 -5.80 -35.45
C THR A 797 -5.83 -6.81 -36.57
N THR A 798 -5.60 -6.35 -37.79
CA THR A 798 -5.20 -7.22 -38.92
C THR A 798 -3.88 -7.94 -38.64
N MET A 799 -2.85 -7.23 -38.16
CA MET A 799 -1.57 -7.86 -37.81
C MET A 799 -1.73 -8.86 -36.66
N ASP A 800 -2.57 -8.56 -35.66
CA ASP A 800 -2.92 -9.50 -34.59
C ASP A 800 -3.56 -10.79 -35.14
N CYS A 801 -4.50 -10.68 -36.09
CA CYS A 801 -5.08 -11.84 -36.76
C CYS A 801 -4.00 -12.67 -37.46
N LEU A 802 -3.13 -12.02 -38.24
CA LEU A 802 -2.07 -12.70 -38.99
C LEU A 802 -1.05 -13.39 -38.07
N ILE A 803 -0.68 -12.76 -36.95
CA ILE A 803 0.21 -13.36 -35.94
C ILE A 803 -0.39 -14.66 -35.42
N LEU A 804 -1.68 -14.66 -35.05
CA LEU A 804 -2.37 -15.84 -34.55
C LEU A 804 -2.51 -16.92 -35.64
N GLY A 805 -2.84 -16.52 -36.87
CA GLY A 805 -3.00 -17.44 -37.98
C GLY A 805 -1.72 -18.16 -38.37
N VAL A 806 -0.61 -17.43 -38.45
CA VAL A 806 0.72 -18.00 -38.75
C VAL A 806 1.15 -19.01 -37.67
N GLU A 807 0.93 -18.69 -36.39
CA GLU A 807 1.29 -19.60 -35.29
C GLU A 807 0.48 -20.91 -35.31
N ILE A 808 -0.81 -20.86 -35.70
CA ILE A 808 -1.65 -22.07 -35.84
C ILE A 808 -1.20 -22.92 -37.05
N LEU A 809 -0.78 -22.28 -38.14
CA LEU A 809 -0.40 -22.94 -39.39
C LEU A 809 1.05 -23.42 -39.43
N LYS A 810 1.89 -23.08 -38.43
CA LYS A 810 3.34 -23.32 -38.43
C LYS A 810 3.79 -24.77 -38.69
N THR A 811 2.93 -25.76 -38.41
CA THR A 811 3.23 -27.19 -38.59
C THR A 811 2.95 -27.71 -40.00
N HIS A 812 2.34 -26.90 -40.88
CA HIS A 812 2.03 -27.26 -42.26
C HIS A 812 2.70 -26.29 -43.23
N GLU A 813 3.92 -26.61 -43.64
CA GLU A 813 4.77 -25.75 -44.47
C GLU A 813 4.11 -25.33 -45.78
N ASN A 814 3.43 -26.26 -46.47
CA ASN A 814 2.74 -25.97 -47.73
C ASN A 814 1.60 -24.96 -47.63
N SER A 815 1.12 -24.63 -46.43
CA SER A 815 0.14 -23.57 -46.20
C SER A 815 0.76 -22.29 -45.67
N VAL A 816 1.68 -22.39 -44.69
CA VAL A 816 2.24 -21.20 -44.03
C VAL A 816 3.27 -20.48 -44.90
N LEU A 817 4.07 -21.18 -45.72
CA LEU A 817 5.09 -20.54 -46.57
C LEU A 817 4.47 -19.68 -47.69
N PRO A 818 3.45 -20.15 -48.45
CA PRO A 818 2.75 -19.30 -49.42
C PRO A 818 2.02 -18.12 -48.77
N LEU A 819 1.42 -18.34 -47.58
CA LEU A 819 0.80 -17.27 -46.81
C LEU A 819 1.85 -16.23 -46.40
N ALA A 820 3.01 -16.65 -45.88
CA ALA A 820 4.12 -15.77 -45.51
C ALA A 820 4.62 -14.94 -46.69
N HIS A 821 4.71 -15.55 -47.89
CA HIS A 821 5.05 -14.81 -49.11
C HIS A 821 4.05 -13.67 -49.40
N THR A 822 2.75 -13.94 -49.22
CA THR A 822 1.69 -12.97 -49.50
C THR A 822 1.65 -11.86 -48.43
N ILE A 823 1.83 -12.23 -47.15
CA ILE A 823 1.93 -11.27 -46.04
C ILE A 823 3.12 -10.32 -46.25
N TRP A 824 4.27 -10.86 -46.68
CA TRP A 824 5.50 -10.10 -46.87
C TRP A 824 5.32 -8.83 -47.70
N GLN A 825 4.60 -8.95 -48.83
CA GLN A 825 4.40 -7.86 -49.78
C GLN A 825 3.69 -6.64 -49.15
N ASN A 826 2.77 -6.89 -48.21
CA ASN A 826 2.01 -5.85 -47.53
C ASN A 826 2.63 -5.41 -46.19
N LEU A 827 3.49 -6.25 -45.60
CA LEU A 827 4.17 -5.99 -44.34
C LEU A 827 5.36 -5.04 -44.49
N VAL A 828 6.25 -5.27 -45.46
CA VAL A 828 7.51 -4.53 -45.59
C VAL A 828 7.32 -3.01 -45.66
N PRO A 829 6.35 -2.46 -46.42
CA PRO A 829 6.12 -1.00 -46.47
C PRO A 829 5.74 -0.39 -45.11
N ARG A 830 5.25 -1.19 -44.16
CA ARG A 830 4.82 -0.69 -42.84
C ARG A 830 6.00 -0.26 -41.96
N PHE A 831 7.22 -0.75 -42.23
CA PHE A 831 8.42 -0.32 -41.52
C PHE A 831 8.86 1.11 -41.85
N ASP A 832 8.37 1.68 -42.97
CA ASP A 832 8.66 3.05 -43.40
C ASP A 832 7.59 4.05 -42.90
N GLU A 833 6.56 3.60 -42.17
CA GLU A 833 5.54 4.48 -41.59
C GLU A 833 6.07 5.33 -40.44
N LYS A 834 5.51 6.53 -40.29
CA LYS A 834 5.80 7.43 -39.15
C LYS A 834 5.12 7.00 -37.85
N ASP A 835 4.22 6.05 -37.93
CA ASP A 835 3.42 5.57 -36.82
C ASP A 835 4.14 4.45 -36.06
N TYR A 836 4.84 4.80 -34.99
CA TYR A 836 5.63 3.84 -34.21
C TYR A 836 4.80 2.68 -33.62
N VAL A 837 3.48 2.85 -33.44
CA VAL A 837 2.61 1.76 -32.97
C VAL A 837 2.46 0.70 -34.06
N VAL A 838 2.28 1.14 -35.31
CA VAL A 838 2.17 0.25 -36.49
C VAL A 838 3.50 -0.40 -36.78
N VAL A 839 4.61 0.34 -36.73
CA VAL A 839 5.96 -0.23 -36.94
C VAL A 839 6.27 -1.30 -35.89
N ARG A 840 5.92 -1.05 -34.62
CA ARG A 840 6.11 -2.03 -33.54
C ARG A 840 5.31 -3.29 -33.79
N LYS A 841 4.04 -3.15 -34.17
CA LYS A 841 3.18 -4.29 -34.50
C LYS A 841 3.65 -5.05 -35.73
N SER A 842 4.21 -4.34 -36.72
CA SER A 842 4.83 -4.94 -37.91
C SER A 842 6.04 -5.79 -37.55
N PHE A 843 6.85 -5.34 -36.57
CA PHE A 843 7.96 -6.13 -36.04
C PHE A 843 7.48 -7.39 -35.32
N GLU A 844 6.41 -7.31 -34.51
CA GLU A 844 5.80 -8.49 -33.87
C GLU A 844 5.33 -9.53 -34.91
N LEU A 845 4.70 -9.07 -36.01
CA LEU A 845 4.30 -9.95 -37.11
C LEU A 845 5.51 -10.55 -37.85
N LEU A 846 6.54 -9.75 -38.15
CA LEU A 846 7.79 -10.25 -38.73
C LEU A 846 8.44 -11.31 -37.85
N HIS A 847 8.48 -11.08 -36.54
CA HIS A 847 9.03 -12.02 -35.58
C HIS A 847 8.27 -13.36 -35.58
N SER A 848 6.93 -13.31 -35.56
CA SER A 848 6.07 -14.51 -35.64
C SER A 848 6.28 -15.29 -36.96
N LEU A 849 6.38 -14.56 -38.08
CA LEU A 849 6.68 -15.14 -39.40
C LEU A 849 8.03 -15.84 -39.43
N CYS A 850 9.10 -15.17 -38.97
CA CYS A 850 10.44 -15.75 -38.92
C CYS A 850 10.50 -16.98 -38.01
N LYS A 851 9.82 -16.96 -36.86
CA LYS A 851 9.75 -18.09 -35.94
C LYS A 851 9.03 -19.30 -36.55
N SER A 852 8.00 -19.06 -37.37
CA SER A 852 7.18 -20.12 -37.96
C SER A 852 7.69 -20.63 -39.30
N CYS A 853 8.40 -19.80 -40.08
CA CYS A 853 8.88 -20.13 -41.43
C CYS A 853 10.40 -20.33 -41.51
N GLY A 854 11.14 -20.02 -40.45
CA GLY A 854 12.59 -20.19 -40.36
C GLY A 854 13.38 -19.54 -41.50
N THR A 855 14.32 -20.29 -42.07
CA THR A 855 15.28 -19.82 -43.09
C THR A 855 14.63 -19.41 -44.41
N PHE A 856 13.39 -19.80 -44.69
CA PHE A 856 12.63 -19.37 -45.88
C PHE A 856 12.58 -17.84 -46.02
N LEU A 857 12.44 -17.12 -44.91
CA LEU A 857 12.36 -15.66 -44.89
C LEU A 857 13.72 -14.98 -44.73
N LYS A 858 14.81 -15.73 -44.53
CA LYS A 858 16.12 -15.19 -44.18
C LYS A 858 16.58 -14.08 -45.12
N LYS A 859 16.69 -14.38 -46.42
CA LYS A 859 17.22 -13.46 -47.42
C LYS A 859 16.39 -12.16 -47.49
N ARG A 860 15.06 -12.31 -47.51
CA ARG A 860 14.13 -11.17 -47.53
C ARG A 860 14.22 -10.31 -46.27
N THR A 861 14.30 -10.94 -45.11
CA THR A 861 14.46 -10.23 -43.83
C THR A 861 15.75 -9.42 -43.79
N ILE A 862 16.86 -9.99 -44.25
CA ILE A 862 18.16 -9.33 -44.28
C ILE A 862 18.22 -8.21 -45.32
N ASP A 863 17.68 -8.44 -46.51
CA ASP A 863 17.79 -7.50 -47.64
C ASP A 863 16.76 -6.37 -47.58
N GLU A 864 15.57 -6.61 -47.03
CA GLU A 864 14.45 -5.67 -47.10
C GLU A 864 14.03 -5.13 -45.72
N ALA A 865 13.82 -5.97 -44.71
CA ALA A 865 13.26 -5.54 -43.43
C ALA A 865 14.32 -4.91 -42.50
N PHE A 866 15.47 -5.57 -42.34
CA PHE A 866 16.53 -5.11 -41.43
C PHE A 866 17.11 -3.74 -41.77
N PRO A 867 17.36 -3.36 -43.03
CA PRO A 867 17.90 -2.03 -43.34
C PRO A 867 16.98 -0.90 -42.87
N ARG A 868 15.65 -1.08 -43.03
CA ARG A 868 14.63 -0.12 -42.60
C ARG A 868 14.58 0.00 -41.08
N LEU A 869 14.49 -1.13 -40.38
CA LEU A 869 14.49 -1.19 -38.91
C LEU A 869 15.78 -0.63 -38.31
N SER A 870 16.94 -0.99 -38.87
CA SER A 870 18.25 -0.53 -38.41
C SER A 870 18.38 0.99 -38.53
N SER A 871 18.01 1.56 -39.68
CA SER A 871 18.01 3.01 -39.89
C SER A 871 17.14 3.75 -38.86
N LEU A 872 15.92 3.24 -38.63
CA LEU A 872 14.99 3.79 -37.66
C LEU A 872 15.53 3.71 -36.22
N LEU A 873 16.03 2.56 -35.79
CA LEU A 873 16.59 2.37 -34.45
C LEU A 873 17.83 3.23 -34.22
N LEU A 874 18.72 3.37 -35.21
CA LEU A 874 19.89 4.25 -35.13
C LEU A 874 19.49 5.71 -34.90
N MET A 875 18.44 6.18 -35.59
CA MET A 875 17.89 7.51 -35.39
C MET A 875 17.29 7.66 -33.99
N LEU A 876 16.42 6.75 -33.58
CA LEU A 876 15.76 6.81 -32.27
C LEU A 876 16.75 6.65 -31.10
N ALA A 877 17.82 5.87 -31.26
CA ALA A 877 18.88 5.73 -30.26
C ALA A 877 19.58 7.08 -30.03
N LYS A 878 19.91 7.81 -31.11
CA LYS A 878 20.52 9.14 -31.00
C LYS A 878 19.58 10.15 -30.34
N GLU A 879 18.29 10.13 -30.67
CA GLU A 879 17.29 10.99 -30.04
C GLU A 879 17.11 10.67 -28.55
N GLY A 880 17.03 9.39 -28.20
CA GLY A 880 16.92 8.92 -26.82
C GLY A 880 18.09 9.35 -25.93
N GLU A 881 19.30 9.42 -26.50
CA GLU A 881 20.52 9.88 -25.81
C GLU A 881 20.43 11.36 -25.38
N LEU A 882 19.69 12.19 -26.13
CA LEU A 882 19.54 13.63 -25.88
C LEU A 882 18.52 13.96 -24.77
N ILE A 883 17.79 12.95 -24.26
CA ILE A 883 16.74 13.15 -23.26
C ILE A 883 17.35 13.41 -21.89
N LYS A 884 17.08 14.60 -21.35
CA LYS A 884 17.55 15.01 -20.02
C LYS A 884 17.01 14.10 -18.92
N ASN A 885 17.81 13.84 -17.87
CA ASN A 885 17.45 12.93 -16.76
C ASN A 885 16.08 13.20 -16.14
N LYS A 886 15.71 14.48 -15.93
CA LYS A 886 14.40 14.87 -15.38
C LYS A 886 13.19 14.44 -16.23
N ASN A 887 13.40 14.21 -17.54
CA ASN A 887 12.33 13.85 -18.48
C ASN A 887 12.31 12.35 -18.81
N ARG A 888 13.22 11.54 -18.24
CA ARG A 888 13.31 10.10 -18.55
C ARG A 888 12.06 9.32 -18.16
N GLN A 889 11.39 9.71 -17.08
CA GLN A 889 10.13 9.08 -16.67
C GLN A 889 9.01 9.33 -17.69
N TYR A 890 8.98 10.50 -18.35
CA TYR A 890 7.98 10.78 -19.38
C TYR A 890 8.30 10.07 -20.69
N TYR A 891 9.59 9.90 -20.98
CA TYR A 891 10.04 9.19 -22.18
C TYR A 891 9.56 7.75 -22.25
N THR A 892 9.44 7.04 -21.12
CA THR A 892 8.95 5.64 -21.10
C THR A 892 7.50 5.49 -21.58
N TYR A 893 6.71 6.56 -21.51
CA TYR A 893 5.33 6.57 -22.02
C TYR A 893 5.26 6.78 -23.54
N THR A 894 6.34 7.22 -24.19
CA THR A 894 6.35 7.51 -25.63
C THR A 894 6.32 6.22 -26.47
N GLN A 895 5.69 6.29 -27.65
CA GLN A 895 5.62 5.14 -28.56
C GLN A 895 6.98 4.79 -29.18
N ALA A 896 7.86 5.79 -29.35
CA ALA A 896 9.24 5.59 -29.78
C ALA A 896 10.01 4.68 -28.81
N TYR A 897 9.95 4.98 -27.51
CA TYR A 897 10.57 4.14 -26.48
C TYR A 897 10.04 2.71 -26.50
N LYS A 898 8.71 2.55 -26.57
CA LYS A 898 8.06 1.24 -26.59
C LYS A 898 8.45 0.42 -27.82
N LEU A 899 8.57 1.05 -28.99
CA LEU A 899 9.09 0.41 -30.20
C LEU A 899 10.53 -0.07 -30.02
N GLN A 900 11.44 0.82 -29.57
CA GLN A 900 12.85 0.47 -29.38
C GLN A 900 13.02 -0.72 -28.42
N LEU A 901 12.29 -0.70 -27.30
CA LEU A 901 12.34 -1.78 -26.31
C LEU A 901 11.85 -3.11 -26.90
N THR A 902 10.73 -3.10 -27.63
CA THR A 902 10.14 -4.31 -28.23
C THR A 902 11.09 -4.93 -29.26
N VAL A 903 11.70 -4.10 -30.11
CA VAL A 903 12.64 -4.59 -31.12
C VAL A 903 13.90 -5.16 -30.47
N LEU A 904 14.48 -4.48 -29.47
CA LEU A 904 15.66 -5.00 -28.75
C LEU A 904 15.37 -6.31 -28.02
N GLN A 905 14.17 -6.49 -27.46
CA GLN A 905 13.78 -7.71 -26.76
C GLN A 905 13.54 -8.89 -27.70
N GLY A 906 12.96 -8.66 -28.89
CA GLY A 906 12.62 -9.74 -29.83
C GLY A 906 13.65 -10.03 -30.92
N MET A 907 14.63 -9.15 -31.15
CA MET A 907 15.57 -9.31 -32.28
C MET A 907 16.49 -10.52 -32.10
N GLY A 908 16.94 -10.84 -30.88
CA GLY A 908 17.78 -12.03 -30.64
C GLY A 908 17.10 -13.33 -31.09
N ASP A 909 15.86 -13.53 -30.64
CA ASP A 909 15.03 -14.69 -31.00
C ASP A 909 14.76 -14.74 -32.52
N LEU A 910 14.48 -13.58 -33.14
CA LEU A 910 14.29 -13.48 -34.59
C LEU A 910 15.52 -13.94 -35.37
N LEU A 911 16.71 -13.49 -34.97
CA LEU A 911 17.97 -13.85 -35.63
C LEU A 911 18.29 -15.33 -35.49
N ALA A 912 18.01 -15.90 -34.32
CA ALA A 912 18.14 -17.34 -34.09
C ALA A 912 17.19 -18.14 -34.98
N ALA A 913 15.94 -17.69 -35.12
CA ALA A 913 14.92 -18.40 -35.92
C ALA A 913 15.27 -18.51 -37.42
N ILE A 914 15.95 -17.52 -38.00
CA ILE A 914 16.32 -17.52 -39.42
C ILE A 914 17.77 -17.97 -39.68
N ASP A 915 18.48 -18.46 -38.66
CA ASP A 915 19.88 -18.92 -38.73
C ASP A 915 20.82 -17.92 -39.44
N VAL A 916 20.86 -16.68 -38.94
CA VAL A 916 21.71 -15.61 -39.50
C VAL A 916 23.18 -15.94 -39.35
N GLN A 917 23.98 -15.74 -40.40
CA GLN A 917 25.43 -15.96 -40.38
C GLN A 917 26.19 -14.77 -39.82
N GLU A 918 27.42 -15.00 -39.38
CA GLU A 918 28.21 -13.99 -38.66
C GLU A 918 28.49 -12.70 -39.47
N PHE A 919 28.64 -12.81 -40.79
CA PHE A 919 28.88 -11.65 -41.67
C PHE A 919 27.64 -10.75 -41.84
N GLU A 920 26.45 -11.28 -41.60
CA GLU A 920 25.16 -10.58 -41.74
C GLU A 920 24.83 -9.74 -40.49
N LEU A 921 25.52 -9.99 -39.37
CA LEU A 921 25.26 -9.38 -38.06
C LEU A 921 25.90 -7.99 -37.86
N ASP A 922 26.85 -7.58 -38.71
CA ASP A 922 27.66 -6.37 -38.51
C ASP A 922 26.83 -5.11 -38.28
N LYS A 923 25.80 -4.88 -39.11
CA LYS A 923 24.91 -3.71 -39.02
C LYS A 923 24.01 -3.76 -37.79
N ILE A 924 23.58 -4.96 -37.39
CA ILE A 924 22.68 -5.16 -36.25
C ILE A 924 23.42 -4.90 -34.95
N VAL A 925 24.58 -5.54 -34.78
CA VAL A 925 25.46 -5.35 -33.62
C VAL A 925 25.88 -3.89 -33.51
N SER A 926 26.25 -3.25 -34.62
CA SER A 926 26.63 -1.82 -34.64
C SER A 926 25.48 -0.90 -34.17
N GLY A 927 24.23 -1.23 -34.48
CA GLY A 927 23.06 -0.50 -34.00
C GLY A 927 22.80 -0.71 -32.51
N CYS A 928 22.88 -1.96 -32.03
CA CYS A 928 22.65 -2.33 -30.64
C CYS A 928 23.66 -1.67 -29.67
N ILE A 929 24.91 -1.48 -30.10
CA ILE A 929 25.95 -0.84 -29.26
C ILE A 929 25.59 0.61 -28.88
N LEU A 930 24.86 1.35 -29.73
CA LEU A 930 24.43 2.71 -29.39
C LEU A 930 23.50 2.76 -28.17
N TYR A 931 22.79 1.66 -27.91
CA TYR A 931 21.91 1.52 -26.75
C TYR A 931 22.66 1.24 -25.44
N LEU A 932 23.93 0.82 -25.49
CA LEU A 932 24.77 0.59 -24.31
C LEU A 932 25.37 1.86 -23.71
N LYS A 933 25.25 3.02 -24.39
CA LYS A 933 25.80 4.28 -23.90
C LYS A 933 25.19 4.67 -22.55
N PRO A 934 25.96 5.28 -21.63
CA PRO A 934 25.49 5.62 -20.28
C PRO A 934 24.30 6.60 -20.27
N ASN A 935 24.16 7.41 -21.32
CA ASN A 935 23.06 8.35 -21.47
C ASN A 935 21.76 7.70 -21.98
N GLN A 936 21.75 6.42 -22.32
CA GLN A 936 20.53 5.70 -22.69
C GLN A 936 19.70 5.31 -21.45
N HIS A 937 18.42 4.97 -21.65
CA HIS A 937 17.57 4.48 -20.56
C HIS A 937 18.03 3.08 -20.11
N LYS A 938 18.03 2.82 -18.79
CA LYS A 938 18.51 1.54 -18.22
C LYS A 938 17.84 0.31 -18.83
N ASN A 939 16.51 0.31 -18.97
CA ASN A 939 15.80 -0.81 -19.59
C ASN A 939 16.21 -1.06 -21.06
N LEU A 940 16.56 -0.01 -21.82
CA LEU A 940 17.04 -0.17 -23.20
C LEU A 940 18.47 -0.71 -23.22
N GLN A 941 19.33 -0.27 -22.28
CA GLN A 941 20.66 -0.84 -22.08
C GLN A 941 20.56 -2.33 -21.75
N GLU A 942 19.71 -2.70 -20.80
CA GLU A 942 19.51 -4.10 -20.38
C GLU A 942 19.00 -4.96 -21.53
N ALA A 943 18.01 -4.49 -22.29
CA ALA A 943 17.50 -5.21 -23.46
C ALA A 943 18.59 -5.38 -24.54
N ALA A 944 19.40 -4.34 -24.80
CA ALA A 944 20.51 -4.42 -25.74
C ALA A 944 21.62 -5.37 -25.27
N THR A 945 21.92 -5.40 -23.97
CA THR A 945 22.87 -6.35 -23.38
C THR A 945 22.39 -7.79 -23.57
N LYS A 946 21.13 -8.10 -23.23
CA LYS A 946 20.55 -9.44 -23.41
C LYS A 946 20.56 -9.88 -24.87
N LEU A 947 20.23 -8.98 -25.79
CA LEU A 947 20.33 -9.24 -27.22
C LEU A 947 21.76 -9.62 -27.61
N LEU A 948 22.75 -8.80 -27.23
CA LEU A 948 24.15 -9.07 -27.59
C LEU A 948 24.67 -10.36 -26.96
N GLU A 949 24.26 -10.68 -25.74
CA GLU A 949 24.56 -11.96 -25.08
C GLU A 949 23.95 -13.14 -25.84
N SER A 950 22.66 -13.06 -26.22
CA SER A 950 21.98 -14.12 -26.99
C SER A 950 22.65 -14.36 -28.35
N VAL A 951 23.07 -13.30 -29.04
CA VAL A 951 23.78 -13.39 -30.32
C VAL A 951 25.20 -13.91 -30.11
N ALA A 952 25.86 -13.59 -28.99
CA ALA A 952 27.20 -14.07 -28.68
C ALA A 952 27.25 -15.56 -28.28
N GLN A 953 26.11 -16.16 -27.90
CA GLN A 953 26.00 -17.59 -27.59
C GLN A 953 26.03 -18.39 -28.91
N GLY A 954 27.11 -19.12 -29.17
CA GLY A 954 27.26 -20.00 -30.34
C GLY A 954 28.23 -19.47 -31.41
N LYS A 955 27.85 -19.57 -32.68
CA LYS A 955 28.75 -19.37 -33.86
C LYS A 955 29.10 -17.90 -34.17
N HIS A 956 28.53 -16.92 -33.46
CA HIS A 956 28.61 -15.49 -33.84
C HIS A 956 29.36 -14.59 -32.84
N CYS A 957 30.15 -15.22 -31.98
CA CYS A 957 30.85 -14.54 -30.89
C CYS A 957 31.93 -13.56 -31.37
N ARG A 958 32.49 -13.73 -32.59
CA ARG A 958 33.59 -12.91 -33.12
C ARG A 958 33.13 -11.51 -33.46
N THR A 959 32.03 -11.38 -34.21
CA THR A 959 31.52 -10.08 -34.67
C THR A 959 31.08 -9.23 -33.48
N VAL A 960 30.39 -9.84 -32.51
CA VAL A 960 29.98 -9.16 -31.27
C VAL A 960 31.21 -8.68 -30.49
N TRP A 961 32.18 -9.57 -30.26
CA TRP A 961 33.41 -9.25 -29.55
C TRP A 961 34.21 -8.12 -30.22
N MET A 962 34.48 -8.24 -31.52
CA MET A 962 35.27 -7.25 -32.28
C MET A 962 34.62 -5.88 -32.26
N LYS A 963 33.29 -5.79 -32.29
CA LYS A 963 32.57 -4.51 -32.23
C LYS A 963 32.51 -3.89 -30.84
N LEU A 964 32.41 -4.71 -29.79
CA LEU A 964 32.51 -4.25 -28.41
C LEU A 964 33.92 -3.72 -28.12
N VAL A 965 34.95 -4.40 -28.62
CA VAL A 965 36.35 -3.95 -28.55
C VAL A 965 36.54 -2.63 -29.30
N ALA A 966 36.08 -2.54 -30.56
CA ALA A 966 36.22 -1.35 -31.38
C ALA A 966 35.48 -0.11 -30.83
N ASN A 967 34.44 -0.28 -30.02
CA ASN A 967 33.67 0.83 -29.41
C ASN A 967 34.09 1.17 -27.97
N GLY A 968 35.20 0.62 -27.48
CA GLY A 968 35.88 1.12 -26.28
C GLY A 968 35.49 0.43 -24.96
N LEU A 969 35.67 -0.89 -24.88
CA LEU A 969 36.04 -1.49 -23.60
C LEU A 969 37.37 -0.85 -23.16
N LYS A 970 37.35 -0.02 -22.10
CA LYS A 970 38.57 0.59 -21.52
C LYS A 970 39.63 -0.44 -21.09
N THR A 971 39.24 -1.70 -20.97
CA THR A 971 40.10 -2.85 -20.69
C THR A 971 39.59 -4.01 -21.54
N VAL A 972 40.28 -4.31 -22.64
CA VAL A 972 39.99 -5.49 -23.44
C VAL A 972 40.60 -6.71 -22.71
N PRO A 973 39.82 -7.73 -22.33
CA PRO A 973 40.37 -8.97 -21.80
C PRO A 973 41.35 -9.58 -22.80
N ALA A 974 42.57 -9.92 -22.35
CA ALA A 974 43.60 -10.52 -23.21
C ALA A 974 43.17 -11.87 -23.81
N ILE A 975 42.19 -12.52 -23.18
CA ILE A 975 41.67 -13.83 -23.54
C ILE A 975 40.26 -13.64 -24.11
N PRO A 976 40.01 -14.07 -25.36
CA PRO A 976 38.69 -13.98 -25.95
C PRO A 976 37.69 -14.96 -25.29
N PRO A 977 36.39 -14.68 -25.36
CA PRO A 977 35.33 -15.46 -24.68
C PRO A 977 35.14 -16.89 -25.21
N HIS A 978 35.73 -17.24 -26.35
CA HIS A 978 35.67 -18.59 -26.92
C HIS A 978 37.06 -19.05 -27.38
N SER A 979 37.35 -20.35 -27.25
CA SER A 979 38.65 -20.96 -27.54
C SER A 979 39.05 -20.91 -29.02
N SER A 980 38.09 -20.65 -29.92
CA SER A 980 38.31 -20.50 -31.36
C SER A 980 38.96 -19.18 -31.78
N PHE A 981 39.25 -18.28 -30.84
CA PHE A 981 39.81 -16.95 -31.13
C PHE A 981 41.26 -16.84 -30.67
N THR A 982 42.12 -16.30 -31.54
CA THR A 982 43.50 -15.95 -31.18
C THR A 982 43.51 -14.75 -30.22
N PRO A 983 44.28 -14.80 -29.12
CA PRO A 983 44.48 -13.67 -28.22
C PRO A 983 44.91 -12.41 -28.96
N ILE A 984 44.43 -11.24 -28.54
CA ILE A 984 44.83 -9.96 -29.13
C ILE A 984 46.33 -9.75 -28.81
N PRO A 985 47.21 -9.54 -29.81
CA PRO A 985 48.63 -9.38 -29.55
C PRO A 985 48.90 -8.19 -28.62
N PRO A 986 49.86 -8.29 -27.68
CA PRO A 986 50.13 -7.24 -26.69
C PRO A 986 50.38 -5.84 -27.28
N ALA A 987 50.86 -5.77 -28.52
CA ALA A 987 51.11 -4.53 -29.25
C ALA A 987 49.85 -3.69 -29.51
N TYR A 988 48.65 -4.30 -29.51
CA TYR A 988 47.38 -3.62 -29.79
C TYR A 988 46.55 -3.30 -28.53
N LEU A 989 47.02 -3.68 -27.34
CA LEU A 989 46.34 -3.42 -26.05
C LEU A 989 46.66 -2.02 -25.46
N ASN A 990 47.48 -1.21 -26.14
CA ASN A 990 47.99 0.09 -25.66
C ASN A 990 47.63 1.29 -26.58
N ILE A 991 46.62 1.16 -27.45
CA ILE A 991 45.98 2.27 -28.17
C ILE A 991 44.58 2.45 -27.58
#